data_AF-X0MUW8-F1
#
_entry.id   AF-X0MUW8-F1
#
_cell.length_a   1.000
_cell.length_b   1.000
_cell.length_c   1.000
_cell.angle_alpha   90.00
_cell.angle_beta   90.00
_cell.angle_gamma   90.00
#
_symmetry.space_group_name_H-M   'P 1'
#
loop_
_entity.id
_entity.type
_entity.pdbx_description
1 polymer ?
#
loop_
_entity_poly.entity_id
_entity_poly.type
_entity_poly.pdbx_seq_one_letter_code
_entity_poly.pdbx_strand_id
1 'polypeptide(L)'
;MARSSTPQGSLRQRGAPSKKPFEEDSFDPNIELDKLAKAGAQRAAAQSETEYKIGLFLITILSFVTRFWGISHPNEVVFDEVHFGKFASYYLERTYFFDVHPPFGKLLFAFVGWLVGYDGNFHFENIGDSYIANKVPYVAYRALPATLGALTVSVTYLIMWESGYSLPACILAAGLVLLDNAHIGQTRLILLDATLVLAMACSLLFYIKWYKLRHEPFSRKWWKWLILTGFALSCDISVKYVGVFAFVTIGSAVVIDLWDLLNINRPGGAISLQEFTKHFAARAFGLIIMPFLFYLFWFQVHFAVLYRSGPGDDFMTPEFQETLSDNVMLANSIDIQYYDQITIRHKETKTYLHSHEDRYPLRYDDGRVSSQGQQITGYPYNDTNNYWEILPANNDKQIGRIVKNHELVRLRHVGTDKILLSHDVASPYYPTNQEFTAVTPEEAFGKREKDTLFEVRIEHGKKNQNFKTVAGHFKLIHNPSKVAMWTHTKPLPEWGYKQQEINGNKQIAPSSNVWIAEDIPSLPADHPRRQKPERKVKSLPFLQKWFELQRAMFYHNSKLTSSHPYASHPYQWPFLLRGVSFWTQSETRQQIYFLGNPIGWWLASSLLAVYAGILLADQVSLRRGVDALDRRKSCRNTS
;
A
#
# COMPACT_ATOMS: atom_id res chain seq x y z
N MET A 1 -69.32 -16.32 -49.05
CA MET A 1 -68.90 -14.93 -49.35
C MET A 1 -69.89 -13.98 -48.69
N ALA A 2 -69.52 -13.20 -47.67
CA ALA A 2 -70.39 -12.16 -47.09
C ALA A 2 -69.53 -11.21 -46.23
N ARG A 3 -69.22 -9.98 -46.71
CA ARG A 3 -69.89 -8.66 -46.54
C ARG A 3 -69.61 -8.03 -45.16
N SER A 4 -68.99 -6.85 -44.96
CA SER A 4 -69.00 -5.48 -45.57
C SER A 4 -70.05 -4.52 -45.00
N SER A 5 -69.62 -3.32 -44.57
CA SER A 5 -70.42 -2.06 -44.60
C SER A 5 -69.50 -0.82 -44.49
N THR A 6 -69.75 0.20 -45.31
CA THR A 6 -68.88 1.37 -45.61
C THR A 6 -69.57 2.72 -45.26
N PRO A 7 -68.96 3.93 -45.41
CA PRO A 7 -68.78 4.92 -44.34
C PRO A 7 -69.51 6.28 -44.54
N GLN A 8 -69.38 7.23 -43.59
CA GLN A 8 -69.77 8.64 -43.73
C GLN A 8 -68.76 9.60 -43.05
N GLY A 9 -68.46 10.73 -43.70
CA GLY A 9 -67.44 11.71 -43.28
C GLY A 9 -68.01 13.09 -42.90
N SER A 10 -67.31 13.79 -42.00
CA SER A 10 -67.71 15.02 -41.30
C SER A 10 -66.88 16.26 -41.70
N LEU A 11 -67.50 17.46 -41.72
CA LEU A 11 -66.79 18.75 -41.83
C LEU A 11 -67.44 19.89 -40.99
N ARG A 12 -66.63 20.43 -40.05
CA ARG A 12 -66.51 21.77 -39.42
C ARG A 12 -67.73 22.71 -39.22
N GLN A 13 -67.91 23.16 -37.97
CA GLN A 13 -68.36 24.52 -37.60
C GLN A 13 -67.45 25.14 -36.52
N ARG A 14 -67.11 26.43 -36.67
CA ARG A 14 -66.33 27.30 -35.76
C ARG A 14 -67.28 28.05 -34.82
N GLY A 15 -66.85 28.29 -33.58
CA GLY A 15 -67.68 28.79 -32.47
C GLY A 15 -67.82 30.31 -32.29
N ALA A 16 -68.61 30.66 -31.27
CA ALA A 16 -68.76 31.99 -30.67
C ALA A 16 -68.79 31.84 -29.12
N PRO A 17 -68.30 32.83 -28.33
CA PRO A 17 -67.99 32.67 -26.92
C PRO A 17 -69.19 32.92 -26.00
N SER A 18 -69.35 32.09 -24.96
CA SER A 18 -70.21 32.38 -23.81
C SER A 18 -69.46 33.25 -22.81
N LYS A 19 -70.03 34.43 -22.50
CA LYS A 19 -69.58 35.35 -21.44
C LYS A 19 -69.43 34.59 -20.10
N LYS A 20 -68.26 34.69 -19.47
CA LYS A 20 -68.12 34.50 -18.01
C LYS A 20 -68.35 35.85 -17.32
N PRO A 21 -68.95 35.88 -16.11
CA PRO A 21 -69.12 37.12 -15.36
C PRO A 21 -67.75 37.69 -14.97
N PHE A 22 -67.65 39.02 -14.92
CA PHE A 22 -66.56 39.70 -14.22
C PHE A 22 -66.62 39.28 -12.74
N GLU A 23 -65.65 38.49 -12.28
CA GLU A 23 -65.28 38.46 -10.87
C GLU A 23 -64.45 39.73 -10.63
N GLU A 24 -64.95 40.61 -9.77
CA GLU A 24 -64.13 41.64 -9.15
C GLU A 24 -62.97 40.94 -8.43
N ASP A 25 -61.73 41.25 -8.82
CA ASP A 25 -60.56 40.91 -8.02
C ASP A 25 -60.74 41.58 -6.65
N SER A 26 -61.24 40.83 -5.66
CA SER A 26 -61.23 41.26 -4.28
C SER A 26 -59.77 41.43 -3.87
N PHE A 27 -59.31 42.68 -3.81
CA PHE A 27 -58.01 43.04 -3.28
C PHE A 27 -57.99 42.68 -1.78
N ASP A 28 -57.53 41.46 -1.46
CA ASP A 28 -57.29 41.04 -0.08
C ASP A 28 -55.85 41.43 0.31
N PRO A 29 -55.67 42.52 1.09
CA PRO A 29 -54.35 43.00 1.46
C PRO A 29 -53.53 41.97 2.25
N ASN A 30 -54.16 40.99 2.90
CA ASN A 30 -53.43 39.94 3.64
C ASN A 30 -52.74 38.94 2.70
N ILE A 31 -53.33 38.65 1.54
CA ILE A 31 -52.76 37.74 0.54
C ILE A 31 -51.60 38.43 -0.21
N GLU A 32 -51.73 39.72 -0.51
CA GLU A 32 -50.66 40.56 -1.06
C GLU A 32 -49.48 40.71 -0.07
N LEU A 33 -49.77 40.95 1.22
CA LEU A 33 -48.74 41.01 2.26
C LEU A 33 -48.01 39.68 2.44
N ASP A 34 -48.72 38.53 2.40
CA ASP A 34 -48.09 37.21 2.51
C ASP A 34 -47.24 36.89 1.26
N LYS A 35 -47.66 37.32 0.06
CA LYS A 35 -46.84 37.24 -1.16
C LYS A 35 -45.59 38.13 -1.08
N LEU A 36 -45.72 39.37 -0.60
CA LEU A 36 -44.59 40.29 -0.42
C LEU A 36 -43.64 39.80 0.68
N ALA A 37 -44.15 39.23 1.76
CA ALA A 37 -43.36 38.61 2.82
C ALA A 37 -42.62 37.36 2.33
N LYS A 38 -43.26 36.49 1.55
CA LYS A 38 -42.62 35.34 0.88
C LYS A 38 -41.58 35.78 -0.14
N ALA A 39 -41.86 36.81 -0.94
CA ALA A 39 -40.90 37.38 -1.89
C ALA A 39 -39.71 38.03 -1.16
N GLY A 40 -39.95 38.72 -0.03
CA GLY A 40 -38.92 39.27 0.84
C GLY A 40 -38.06 38.20 1.50
N ALA A 41 -38.67 37.12 1.99
CA ALA A 41 -37.96 35.96 2.55
C ALA A 41 -37.14 35.21 1.49
N GLN A 42 -37.67 35.04 0.28
CA GLN A 42 -36.94 34.48 -0.87
C GLN A 42 -35.76 35.37 -1.28
N ARG A 43 -35.95 36.70 -1.29
CA ARG A 43 -34.89 37.66 -1.60
C ARG A 43 -33.80 37.68 -0.53
N ALA A 44 -34.17 37.60 0.76
CA ALA A 44 -33.23 37.48 1.87
C ALA A 44 -32.47 36.14 1.84
N ALA A 45 -33.13 35.04 1.52
CA ALA A 45 -32.50 33.73 1.33
C ALA A 45 -31.52 33.73 0.15
N ALA A 46 -31.89 34.34 -0.98
CA ALA A 46 -31.03 34.49 -2.15
C ALA A 46 -29.82 35.40 -1.89
N GLN A 47 -30.01 36.48 -1.12
CA GLN A 47 -28.93 37.37 -0.69
C GLN A 47 -27.96 36.64 0.24
N SER A 48 -28.48 35.87 1.21
CA SER A 48 -27.67 35.03 2.09
C SER A 48 -26.88 33.99 1.29
N GLU A 49 -27.48 33.30 0.33
CA GLU A 49 -26.78 32.31 -0.51
C GLU A 49 -25.63 32.92 -1.32
N THR A 50 -25.79 34.17 -1.75
CA THR A 50 -24.76 34.92 -2.49
C THR A 50 -23.55 35.22 -1.58
N GLU A 51 -23.78 35.60 -0.32
CA GLU A 51 -22.71 35.83 0.65
C GLU A 51 -21.90 34.55 0.94
N TYR A 52 -22.56 33.39 1.07
CA TYR A 52 -21.86 32.11 1.21
C TYR A 52 -21.04 31.75 -0.03
N LYS A 53 -21.56 32.00 -1.23
CA LYS A 53 -20.81 31.77 -2.48
C LYS A 53 -19.57 32.66 -2.58
N ILE A 54 -19.68 33.93 -2.21
CA ILE A 54 -18.54 34.86 -2.16
C ILE A 54 -17.51 34.38 -1.13
N GLY A 55 -17.96 33.99 0.06
CA GLY A 55 -17.09 33.44 1.11
C GLY A 55 -16.32 32.21 0.64
N LEU A 56 -17.00 31.25 0.00
CA LEU A 56 -16.39 30.06 -0.58
C LEU A 56 -15.35 30.43 -1.65
N PHE A 57 -15.66 31.36 -2.55
CA PHE A 57 -14.75 31.80 -3.60
C PHE A 57 -13.47 32.41 -3.03
N LEU A 58 -13.60 33.32 -2.07
CA LEU A 58 -12.46 33.97 -1.40
C LEU A 58 -11.58 32.95 -0.65
N ILE A 59 -12.19 32.07 0.14
CA ILE A 59 -11.48 31.01 0.86
C ILE A 59 -10.76 30.08 -0.11
N THR A 60 -11.39 29.73 -1.22
CA THR A 60 -10.77 28.88 -2.25
C THR A 60 -9.54 29.55 -2.84
N ILE A 61 -9.63 30.83 -3.25
CA ILE A 61 -8.46 31.57 -3.76
C ILE A 61 -7.34 31.62 -2.73
N LEU A 62 -7.65 31.98 -1.49
CA LEU A 62 -6.64 32.03 -0.42
C LEU A 62 -6.01 30.67 -0.17
N SER A 63 -6.78 29.58 -0.28
CA SER A 63 -6.25 28.22 -0.16
C SER A 63 -5.25 27.90 -1.27
N PHE A 64 -5.54 28.24 -2.52
CA PHE A 64 -4.58 28.04 -3.61
C PHE A 64 -3.33 28.90 -3.43
N VAL A 65 -3.48 30.17 -3.06
CA VAL A 65 -2.34 31.05 -2.80
C VAL A 65 -1.43 30.48 -1.71
N THR A 66 -1.99 30.07 -0.57
CA THR A 66 -1.18 29.55 0.55
C THR A 66 -0.47 28.23 0.24
N ARG A 67 -1.10 27.28 -0.48
CA ARG A 67 -0.48 25.98 -0.80
C ARG A 67 0.53 26.07 -1.95
N PHE A 68 0.32 26.95 -2.92
CA PHE A 68 1.23 27.12 -4.07
C PHE A 68 2.36 28.12 -3.82
N TRP A 69 2.29 28.89 -2.73
CA TRP A 69 3.34 29.86 -2.41
C TRP A 69 4.71 29.18 -2.27
N GLY A 70 5.62 29.56 -3.17
CA GLY A 70 6.99 29.07 -3.19
C GLY A 70 7.15 27.58 -3.48
N ILE A 71 6.17 26.89 -4.07
CA ILE A 71 6.13 25.42 -4.25
C ILE A 71 7.40 24.77 -4.86
N SER A 72 8.16 25.53 -5.65
CA SER A 72 9.45 25.12 -6.23
C SER A 72 10.60 25.00 -5.22
N HIS A 73 10.51 25.66 -4.07
CA HIS A 73 11.54 25.59 -3.05
C HIS A 73 11.17 24.57 -1.95
N PRO A 74 12.03 23.67 -1.48
CA PRO A 74 13.38 23.37 -1.97
C PRO A 74 13.32 22.55 -3.25
N ASN A 75 14.31 22.73 -4.11
CA ASN A 75 14.51 21.98 -5.35
C ASN A 75 15.23 20.64 -5.11
N GLU A 76 15.03 20.07 -3.92
CA GLU A 76 15.66 18.85 -3.41
C GLU A 76 14.60 17.89 -2.87
N VAL A 77 14.95 16.61 -2.83
CA VAL A 77 14.10 15.56 -2.26
C VAL A 77 13.91 15.76 -0.75
N VAL A 78 12.67 15.72 -0.30
CA VAL A 78 12.26 15.91 1.10
C VAL A 78 11.83 14.56 1.72
N PHE A 79 11.77 14.50 3.05
CA PHE A 79 11.24 13.35 3.81
C PHE A 79 9.95 12.78 3.21
N ASP A 80 9.90 11.45 3.10
CA ASP A 80 8.87 10.64 2.43
C ASP A 80 8.64 10.90 0.92
N GLU A 81 9.13 11.99 0.31
CA GLU A 81 9.21 12.12 -1.15
C GLU A 81 10.12 11.03 -1.75
N VAL A 82 11.14 10.59 -0.98
CA VAL A 82 12.00 9.43 -1.30
C VAL A 82 11.20 8.15 -1.56
N HIS A 83 10.10 7.95 -0.84
CA HIS A 83 9.28 6.74 -0.98
C HIS A 83 8.27 6.92 -2.12
N PHE A 84 7.45 7.97 -2.07
CA PHE A 84 6.33 8.11 -3.02
C PHE A 84 6.77 8.57 -4.40
N GLY A 85 7.83 9.37 -4.51
CA GLY A 85 8.47 9.71 -5.78
C GLY A 85 9.05 8.45 -6.45
N LYS A 86 9.78 7.64 -5.70
CA LYS A 86 10.32 6.35 -6.16
C LYS A 86 9.24 5.40 -6.67
N PHE A 87 8.14 5.27 -5.93
CA PHE A 87 7.02 4.44 -6.37
C PHE A 87 6.36 4.96 -7.64
N ALA A 88 6.24 6.29 -7.80
CA ALA A 88 5.73 6.87 -9.04
C ALA A 88 6.66 6.57 -10.23
N SER A 89 7.98 6.63 -10.04
CA SER A 89 8.96 6.20 -11.04
C SER A 89 8.78 4.74 -11.44
N TYR A 90 8.63 3.82 -10.49
CA TYR A 90 8.39 2.40 -10.80
C TYR A 90 7.11 2.14 -11.62
N TYR A 91 6.03 2.90 -11.38
CA TYR A 91 4.84 2.84 -12.22
C TYR A 91 5.08 3.31 -13.67
N LEU A 92 5.96 4.28 -13.88
CA LEU A 92 6.31 4.78 -15.21
C LEU A 92 7.23 3.79 -15.95
N GLU A 93 8.20 3.21 -15.24
CA GLU A 93 9.11 2.19 -15.74
C GLU A 93 8.45 0.81 -15.95
N ARG A 94 7.24 0.63 -15.39
CA ARG A 94 6.46 -0.61 -15.37
C ARG A 94 7.09 -1.72 -14.52
N THR A 95 7.95 -1.36 -13.57
CA THR A 95 8.73 -2.28 -12.72
C THR A 95 8.02 -2.56 -11.40
N TYR A 96 7.84 -3.84 -11.07
CA TYR A 96 7.09 -4.24 -9.88
C TYR A 96 7.81 -3.84 -8.59
N PHE A 97 7.05 -3.27 -7.65
CA PHE A 97 7.51 -2.92 -6.33
C PHE A 97 6.49 -3.34 -5.27
N PHE A 98 6.95 -3.49 -4.04
CA PHE A 98 6.12 -3.84 -2.89
C PHE A 98 6.00 -2.62 -1.97
N ASP A 99 4.79 -2.34 -1.49
CA ASP A 99 4.52 -1.33 -0.48
C ASP A 99 3.35 -1.77 0.42
N VAL A 100 3.36 -1.29 1.67
CA VAL A 100 2.34 -1.62 2.67
C VAL A 100 1.02 -0.86 2.48
N HIS A 101 1.02 0.24 1.72
CA HIS A 101 -0.17 1.03 1.47
C HIS A 101 -0.85 0.66 0.14
N PRO A 102 -2.18 0.76 0.05
CA PRO A 102 -2.90 0.57 -1.21
C PRO A 102 -2.45 1.54 -2.34
N PRO A 103 -2.74 1.22 -3.61
CA PRO A 103 -2.01 1.82 -4.74
C PRO A 103 -2.56 3.18 -5.22
N PHE A 104 -3.79 3.58 -4.89
CA PHE A 104 -4.49 4.69 -5.56
C PHE A 104 -3.72 6.01 -5.48
N GLY A 105 -3.26 6.42 -4.30
CA GLY A 105 -2.53 7.69 -4.17
C GLY A 105 -1.21 7.72 -4.95
N LYS A 106 -0.53 6.57 -5.06
CA LYS A 106 0.72 6.45 -5.84
C LYS A 106 0.45 6.44 -7.34
N LEU A 107 -0.64 5.79 -7.76
CA LEU A 107 -1.12 5.80 -9.14
C LEU A 107 -1.46 7.23 -9.59
N LEU A 108 -1.99 8.09 -8.70
CA LEU A 108 -2.22 9.50 -9.01
C LEU A 108 -0.91 10.25 -9.29
N PHE A 109 0.14 10.03 -8.49
CA PHE A 109 1.45 10.62 -8.77
C PHE A 109 2.06 10.11 -10.08
N ALA A 110 1.97 8.81 -10.33
CA ALA A 110 2.40 8.23 -11.61
C ALA A 110 1.61 8.81 -12.79
N PHE A 111 0.31 9.04 -12.63
CA PHE A 111 -0.54 9.68 -13.64
C PHE A 111 -0.08 11.10 -13.94
N VAL A 112 0.28 11.89 -12.92
CA VAL A 112 0.85 13.24 -13.11
C VAL A 112 2.19 13.19 -13.85
N GLY A 113 3.07 12.26 -13.47
CA GLY A 113 4.33 12.03 -14.19
C GLY A 113 4.11 11.72 -15.66
N TRP A 114 3.16 10.81 -15.94
CA TRP A 114 2.79 10.43 -17.30
C TRP A 114 2.20 11.61 -18.10
N LEU A 115 1.35 12.44 -17.49
CA LEU A 115 0.78 13.64 -18.14
C LEU A 115 1.84 14.67 -18.53
N VAL A 116 2.92 14.79 -17.74
CA VAL A 116 4.02 15.74 -17.99
C VAL A 116 5.12 15.13 -18.88
N GLY A 117 4.99 13.85 -19.24
CA GLY A 117 5.96 13.15 -20.08
C GLY A 117 7.25 12.78 -19.35
N TYR A 118 7.20 12.59 -18.04
CA TYR A 118 8.31 12.04 -17.26
C TYR A 118 8.40 10.52 -17.44
N ASP A 119 9.61 10.01 -17.63
CA ASP A 119 9.88 8.60 -17.93
C ASP A 119 10.17 7.74 -16.70
N GLY A 120 10.45 8.35 -15.55
CA GLY A 120 10.69 7.63 -14.30
C GLY A 120 12.15 7.35 -13.98
N ASN A 121 13.12 7.86 -14.76
CA ASN A 121 14.53 7.45 -14.64
C ASN A 121 15.20 7.76 -13.28
N PHE A 122 14.64 8.65 -12.45
CA PHE A 122 15.18 9.00 -11.14
C PHE A 122 14.40 8.29 -10.01
N HIS A 123 15.12 7.60 -9.11
CA HIS A 123 14.56 6.71 -8.08
C HIS A 123 14.53 7.30 -6.66
N PHE A 124 14.75 8.61 -6.49
CA PHE A 124 14.58 9.33 -5.22
C PHE A 124 15.24 8.62 -4.01
N GLU A 125 16.52 8.28 -4.13
CA GLU A 125 17.18 7.42 -3.14
C GLU A 125 17.43 8.13 -1.81
N ASN A 126 17.87 9.39 -1.83
CA ASN A 126 18.29 10.11 -0.64
C ASN A 126 17.56 11.45 -0.49
N ILE A 127 17.36 11.85 0.76
CA ILE A 127 16.90 13.21 1.10
C ILE A 127 18.03 14.18 0.75
N GLY A 128 17.69 15.30 0.08
CA GLY A 128 18.65 16.30 -0.38
C GLY A 128 19.09 16.13 -1.84
N ASP A 129 18.73 15.04 -2.52
CA ASP A 129 19.05 14.86 -3.94
C ASP A 129 18.42 15.98 -4.79
N SER A 130 19.20 16.58 -5.70
CA SER A 130 18.73 17.71 -6.49
C SER A 130 17.78 17.29 -7.61
N TYR A 131 16.58 17.89 -7.64
CA TYR A 131 15.63 17.66 -8.73
C TYR A 131 16.07 18.28 -10.07
N ILE A 132 16.80 19.38 -10.02
CA ILE A 132 17.25 20.10 -11.23
C ILE A 132 18.33 19.29 -11.94
N ALA A 133 19.31 18.77 -11.20
CA ALA A 133 20.37 17.95 -11.76
C ALA A 133 19.81 16.68 -12.44
N ASN A 134 18.77 16.10 -11.85
CA ASN A 134 18.12 14.87 -12.31
C ASN A 134 16.94 15.10 -13.27
N LYS A 135 16.68 16.35 -13.68
CA LYS A 135 15.60 16.74 -14.62
C LYS A 135 14.19 16.22 -14.23
N VAL A 136 13.91 16.15 -12.94
CA VAL A 136 12.62 15.67 -12.43
C VAL A 136 11.59 16.82 -12.46
N PRO A 137 10.37 16.64 -12.99
CA PRO A 137 9.34 17.67 -12.97
C PRO A 137 8.63 17.76 -11.60
N TYR A 138 9.40 17.91 -10.53
CA TYR A 138 8.94 17.87 -9.13
C TYR A 138 7.84 18.91 -8.81
N VAL A 139 7.84 20.06 -9.48
CA VAL A 139 6.79 21.09 -9.30
C VAL A 139 5.43 20.55 -9.71
N ALA A 140 5.35 19.79 -10.81
CA ALA A 140 4.09 19.17 -11.23
C ALA A 140 3.64 18.10 -10.22
N TYR A 141 4.59 17.30 -9.71
CA TYR A 141 4.32 16.33 -8.66
C TYR A 141 3.79 16.98 -7.39
N ARG A 142 4.38 18.11 -6.95
CA ARG A 142 3.92 18.87 -5.77
C ARG A 142 2.60 19.62 -6.01
N ALA A 143 2.31 20.01 -7.25
CA ALA A 143 1.09 20.71 -7.61
C ALA A 143 -0.17 19.85 -7.37
N LEU A 144 -0.09 18.52 -7.53
CA LEU A 144 -1.18 17.61 -7.22
C LEU A 144 -1.61 17.71 -5.74
N PRO A 145 -0.78 17.34 -4.75
CA PRO A 145 -1.14 17.43 -3.34
C PRO A 145 -1.44 18.87 -2.91
N ALA A 146 -0.79 19.88 -3.50
CA ALA A 146 -1.11 21.28 -3.20
C ALA A 146 -2.53 21.66 -3.64
N THR A 147 -2.96 21.17 -4.80
CA THR A 147 -4.34 21.32 -5.30
C THR A 147 -5.33 20.59 -4.39
N LEU A 148 -5.05 19.33 -4.04
CA LEU A 148 -5.93 18.54 -3.17
C LEU A 148 -6.03 19.15 -1.76
N GLY A 149 -4.92 19.69 -1.25
CA GLY A 149 -4.86 20.41 0.01
C GLY A 149 -5.56 21.76 0.00
N ALA A 150 -5.58 22.46 -1.14
CA ALA A 150 -6.40 23.66 -1.33
C ALA A 150 -7.89 23.31 -1.35
N LEU A 151 -8.27 22.30 -2.14
CA LEU A 151 -9.66 21.82 -2.22
C LEU A 151 -10.19 21.30 -0.87
N THR A 152 -9.34 20.73 -0.03
CA THR A 152 -9.72 20.29 1.33
C THR A 152 -10.27 21.46 2.14
N VAL A 153 -9.67 22.66 2.04
CA VAL A 153 -10.17 23.87 2.72
C VAL A 153 -11.56 24.26 2.20
N SER A 154 -11.75 24.24 0.88
CA SER A 154 -13.05 24.51 0.26
C SER A 154 -14.10 23.50 0.68
N VAL A 155 -13.74 22.22 0.78
CA VAL A 155 -14.64 21.15 1.25
C VAL A 155 -15.01 21.36 2.72
N THR A 156 -14.07 21.76 3.59
CA THR A 156 -14.37 22.11 4.99
C THR A 156 -15.37 23.26 5.09
N TYR A 157 -15.22 24.30 4.27
CA TYR A 157 -16.21 25.39 4.19
C TYR A 157 -17.59 24.85 3.77
N LEU A 158 -17.63 24.02 2.72
CA LEU A 158 -18.86 23.42 2.22
C LEU A 158 -19.52 22.50 3.25
N ILE A 159 -18.75 21.76 4.06
CA ILE A 159 -19.27 20.92 5.15
C ILE A 159 -20.03 21.79 6.16
N MET A 160 -19.47 22.92 6.54
CA MET A 160 -20.09 23.84 7.51
C MET A 160 -21.34 24.51 6.94
N TRP A 161 -21.25 24.99 5.69
CA TRP A 161 -22.40 25.60 5.02
C TRP A 161 -23.52 24.60 4.80
N GLU A 162 -23.21 23.40 4.35
CA GLU A 162 -24.19 22.33 4.20
C GLU A 162 -24.73 21.85 5.55
N SER A 163 -23.98 21.96 6.64
CA SER A 163 -24.52 21.62 7.98
C SER A 163 -25.46 22.69 8.55
N GLY A 164 -25.64 23.82 7.86
CA GLY A 164 -26.56 24.90 8.27
C GLY A 164 -25.95 25.88 9.28
N TYR A 165 -24.62 25.95 9.38
CA TYR A 165 -23.95 26.92 10.25
C TYR A 165 -23.92 28.32 9.64
N SER A 166 -23.75 29.34 10.49
CA SER A 166 -23.66 30.74 10.07
C SER A 166 -22.40 31.01 9.23
N LEU A 167 -22.44 32.05 8.41
CA LEU A 167 -21.32 32.47 7.57
C LEU A 167 -20.00 32.68 8.36
N PRO A 168 -19.99 33.38 9.52
CA PRO A 168 -18.77 33.51 10.32
C PRO A 168 -18.23 32.17 10.82
N ALA A 169 -19.10 31.21 11.17
CA ALA A 169 -18.67 29.88 11.58
C ALA A 169 -18.05 29.08 10.43
N CYS A 170 -18.59 29.21 9.22
CA CYS A 170 -18.03 28.60 8.01
C CYS A 170 -16.64 29.17 7.70
N ILE A 171 -16.49 30.51 7.76
CA ILE A 171 -15.21 31.20 7.55
C ILE A 171 -14.19 30.81 8.62
N LEU A 172 -14.60 30.76 9.90
CA LEU A 172 -13.71 30.39 11.00
C LEU A 172 -13.19 28.96 10.84
N ALA A 173 -14.07 27.98 10.62
CA ALA A 173 -13.68 26.58 10.48
C ALA A 173 -12.74 26.37 9.28
N ALA A 174 -13.08 26.94 8.11
CA ALA A 174 -12.21 26.88 6.95
C ALA A 174 -10.90 27.64 7.17
N GLY A 175 -10.94 28.78 7.87
CA GLY A 175 -9.79 29.61 8.24
C GLY A 175 -8.78 28.87 9.12
N LEU A 176 -9.25 28.05 10.07
CA LEU A 176 -8.38 27.21 10.91
C LEU A 176 -7.58 26.21 10.08
N VAL A 177 -8.20 25.56 9.08
CA VAL A 177 -7.50 24.62 8.16
C VAL A 177 -6.67 25.37 7.12
N LEU A 178 -7.14 26.53 6.66
CA LEU A 178 -6.44 27.40 5.72
C LEU A 178 -5.09 27.84 6.28
N LEU A 179 -5.05 28.23 7.56
CA LEU A 179 -3.87 28.78 8.25
C LEU A 179 -3.15 27.75 9.12
N ASP A 180 -3.46 26.45 8.97
CA ASP A 180 -2.74 25.39 9.69
C ASP A 180 -1.42 25.03 9.00
N ASN A 181 -0.33 25.16 9.75
CA ASN A 181 1.03 24.94 9.26
C ASN A 181 1.30 23.47 8.91
N ALA A 182 0.75 22.52 9.68
CA ALA A 182 0.91 21.10 9.41
C ALA A 182 0.21 20.72 8.11
N HIS A 183 -1.03 21.16 7.93
CA HIS A 183 -1.77 20.92 6.69
C HIS A 183 -1.07 21.54 5.47
N ILE A 184 -0.58 22.77 5.56
CA ILE A 184 0.19 23.39 4.46
C ILE A 184 1.48 22.60 4.19
N GLY A 185 2.28 22.30 5.22
CA GLY A 185 3.55 21.61 5.07
C GLY A 185 3.41 20.23 4.44
N GLN A 186 2.39 19.47 4.84
CA GLN A 186 2.15 18.12 4.35
C GLN A 186 1.53 18.07 2.96
N THR A 187 0.65 19.03 2.62
CA THR A 187 0.00 19.07 1.29
C THR A 187 0.87 19.73 0.22
N ARG A 188 2.00 20.32 0.58
CA ARG A 188 2.93 20.96 -0.36
C ARG A 188 3.95 20.01 -0.98
N LEU A 189 4.19 18.87 -0.34
CA LEU A 189 5.23 17.91 -0.71
C LEU A 189 4.61 16.70 -1.42
N ILE A 190 5.43 15.86 -2.06
CA ILE A 190 5.00 14.63 -2.76
C ILE A 190 4.62 13.55 -1.74
N LEU A 191 3.52 13.77 -1.02
CA LEU A 191 3.01 12.90 0.04
C LEU A 191 1.58 12.42 -0.29
N LEU A 192 1.26 11.20 0.14
CA LEU A 192 -0.07 10.60 -0.11
C LEU A 192 -1.19 11.26 0.71
N ASP A 193 -0.86 11.91 1.82
CA ASP A 193 -1.84 12.32 2.83
C ASP A 193 -2.78 13.42 2.33
N ALA A 194 -2.37 14.26 1.38
CA ALA A 194 -3.26 15.24 0.76
C ALA A 194 -4.48 14.56 0.09
N THR A 195 -4.27 13.42 -0.56
CA THR A 195 -5.34 12.65 -1.18
C THR A 195 -6.23 12.00 -0.12
N LEU A 196 -5.62 11.46 0.95
CA LEU A 196 -6.31 10.84 2.08
C LEU A 196 -7.27 11.83 2.76
N VAL A 197 -6.74 12.99 3.19
CA VAL A 197 -7.52 14.00 3.91
C VAL A 197 -8.65 14.55 3.05
N LEU A 198 -8.40 14.82 1.76
CA LEU A 198 -9.45 15.26 0.84
C LEU A 198 -10.53 14.19 0.65
N ALA A 199 -10.15 12.91 0.48
CA ALA A 199 -11.10 11.83 0.30
C ALA A 199 -12.00 11.65 1.54
N MET A 200 -11.42 11.71 2.73
CA MET A 200 -12.15 11.71 3.99
C MET A 200 -13.11 12.92 4.10
N ALA A 201 -12.63 14.15 3.84
CA ALA A 201 -13.46 15.34 3.88
C ALA A 201 -14.61 15.29 2.86
N CYS A 202 -14.35 14.83 1.64
CA CYS A 202 -15.38 14.60 0.63
C CYS A 202 -16.40 13.55 1.07
N SER A 203 -15.97 12.46 1.70
CA SER A 203 -16.87 11.42 2.20
C SER A 203 -17.88 11.98 3.21
N LEU A 204 -17.42 12.86 4.11
CA LEU A 204 -18.26 13.55 5.09
C LEU A 204 -19.20 14.55 4.42
N LEU A 205 -18.69 15.36 3.48
CA LEU A 205 -19.53 16.32 2.73
C LEU A 205 -20.65 15.61 1.96
N PHE A 206 -20.32 14.54 1.23
CA PHE A 206 -21.28 13.78 0.45
C PHE A 206 -22.29 13.07 1.36
N TYR A 207 -21.83 12.55 2.52
CA TYR A 207 -22.72 12.00 3.54
C TYR A 207 -23.71 13.06 4.05
N ILE A 208 -23.27 14.28 4.37
CA ILE A 208 -24.17 15.36 4.83
C ILE A 208 -25.19 15.72 3.76
N LYS A 209 -24.76 15.86 2.49
CA LYS A 209 -25.66 16.13 1.36
C LYS A 209 -26.66 15.00 1.13
N TRP A 210 -26.25 13.75 1.32
CA TRP A 210 -27.12 12.59 1.28
C TRP A 210 -28.12 12.58 2.45
N TYR A 211 -27.66 12.84 3.67
CA TYR A 211 -28.48 12.88 4.89
C TYR A 211 -29.54 13.98 4.85
N LYS A 212 -29.27 15.12 4.20
CA LYS A 212 -30.30 16.14 3.94
C LYS A 212 -31.48 15.62 3.12
N LEU A 213 -31.24 14.68 2.22
CA LEU A 213 -32.25 14.07 1.37
C LEU A 213 -32.94 12.86 2.05
N ARG A 214 -32.80 12.69 3.37
CA ARG A 214 -33.48 11.63 4.14
C ARG A 214 -35.01 11.64 4.01
N HIS A 215 -35.59 12.80 3.68
CA HIS A 215 -37.02 12.98 3.46
C HIS A 215 -37.46 12.70 2.01
N GLU A 216 -36.52 12.54 1.09
CA GLU A 216 -36.74 12.16 -0.32
C GLU A 216 -35.91 10.91 -0.70
N PRO A 217 -36.12 9.77 0.00
CA PRO A 217 -35.32 8.57 -0.21
C PRO A 217 -35.51 8.03 -1.63
N PHE A 218 -34.47 7.36 -2.15
CA PHE A 218 -34.44 6.74 -3.48
C PHE A 218 -34.61 7.69 -4.69
N SER A 219 -34.65 9.01 -4.47
CA SER A 219 -34.59 9.98 -5.56
C SER A 219 -33.25 9.89 -6.31
N ARG A 220 -33.19 10.42 -7.55
CA ARG A 220 -31.93 10.47 -8.33
C ARG A 220 -30.82 11.22 -7.58
N LYS A 221 -31.18 12.30 -6.87
CA LYS A 221 -30.24 13.09 -6.06
C LYS A 221 -29.77 12.29 -4.84
N TRP A 222 -30.67 11.55 -4.19
CA TRP A 222 -30.34 10.67 -3.07
C TRP A 222 -29.32 9.60 -3.48
N TRP A 223 -29.56 8.90 -4.60
CA TRP A 223 -28.63 7.92 -5.14
C TRP A 223 -27.29 8.52 -5.55
N LYS A 224 -27.30 9.70 -6.18
CA LYS A 224 -26.08 10.42 -6.55
C LYS A 224 -25.17 10.61 -5.33
N TRP A 225 -25.70 11.16 -4.23
CA TRP A 225 -24.89 11.44 -3.05
C TRP A 225 -24.48 10.16 -2.31
N LEU A 226 -25.35 9.16 -2.22
CA LEU A 226 -25.00 7.85 -1.66
C LEU A 226 -23.81 7.19 -2.39
N ILE A 227 -23.86 7.16 -3.73
CA ILE A 227 -22.79 6.60 -4.57
C ILE A 227 -21.52 7.45 -4.42
N LEU A 228 -21.63 8.78 -4.40
CA LEU A 228 -20.46 9.64 -4.19
C LEU A 228 -19.83 9.46 -2.81
N THR A 229 -20.63 9.27 -1.75
CA THR A 229 -20.11 8.94 -0.40
C THR A 229 -19.31 7.65 -0.44
N GLY A 230 -19.86 6.58 -1.02
CA GLY A 230 -19.13 5.32 -1.14
C GLY A 230 -17.87 5.43 -1.99
N PHE A 231 -17.91 6.17 -3.10
CA PHE A 231 -16.74 6.39 -3.95
C PHE A 231 -15.63 7.14 -3.19
N ALA A 232 -15.98 8.19 -2.43
CA ALA A 232 -15.03 8.92 -1.60
C ALA A 232 -14.42 8.03 -0.49
N LEU A 233 -15.23 7.20 0.17
CA LEU A 233 -14.76 6.21 1.14
C LEU A 233 -13.81 5.19 0.49
N SER A 234 -14.11 4.74 -0.73
CA SER A 234 -13.23 3.86 -1.49
C SER A 234 -11.90 4.52 -1.82
N CYS A 235 -11.91 5.78 -2.24
CA CYS A 235 -10.69 6.52 -2.51
C CYS A 235 -9.82 6.60 -1.26
N ASP A 236 -10.42 6.90 -0.10
CA ASP A 236 -9.71 7.02 1.18
C ASP A 236 -8.98 5.72 1.58
N ILE A 237 -9.69 4.58 1.66
CA ILE A 237 -9.06 3.29 1.97
C ILE A 237 -8.07 2.83 0.90
N SER A 238 -8.25 3.26 -0.36
CA SER A 238 -7.32 2.93 -1.46
C SER A 238 -6.05 3.80 -1.45
N VAL A 239 -5.98 4.86 -0.64
CA VAL A 239 -4.74 5.60 -0.37
C VAL A 239 -3.96 4.95 0.77
N LYS A 240 -4.58 4.79 1.95
CA LYS A 240 -3.99 4.16 3.14
C LYS A 240 -5.05 3.43 3.95
N TYR A 241 -4.67 2.36 4.66
CA TYR A 241 -5.59 1.60 5.51
C TYR A 241 -6.17 2.39 6.70
N VAL A 242 -5.58 3.53 7.06
CA VAL A 242 -6.19 4.48 8.02
C VAL A 242 -7.58 4.94 7.57
N GLY A 243 -7.89 4.91 6.27
CA GLY A 243 -9.21 5.23 5.74
C GLY A 243 -10.34 4.30 6.21
N VAL A 244 -10.02 3.16 6.85
CA VAL A 244 -11.02 2.36 7.57
C VAL A 244 -11.74 3.18 8.65
N PHE A 245 -11.07 4.16 9.27
CA PHE A 245 -11.71 5.04 10.25
C PHE A 245 -12.77 5.96 9.64
N ALA A 246 -12.66 6.31 8.35
CA ALA A 246 -13.74 7.01 7.65
C ALA A 246 -14.97 6.13 7.48
N PHE A 247 -14.77 4.84 7.13
CA PHE A 247 -15.84 3.86 7.09
C PHE A 247 -16.49 3.67 8.46
N VAL A 248 -15.72 3.63 9.55
CA VAL A 248 -16.27 3.56 10.91
C VAL A 248 -17.08 4.81 11.25
N THR A 249 -16.57 5.99 10.92
CA THR A 249 -17.24 7.27 11.22
C THR A 249 -18.58 7.39 10.49
N ILE A 250 -18.57 7.23 9.17
CA ILE A 250 -19.79 7.33 8.34
C ILE A 250 -20.69 6.12 8.60
N GLY A 251 -20.12 4.92 8.72
CA GLY A 251 -20.86 3.68 9.00
C GLY A 251 -21.62 3.73 10.32
N SER A 252 -21.01 4.28 11.38
CA SER A 252 -21.69 4.49 12.67
C SER A 252 -22.89 5.42 12.53
N ALA A 253 -22.73 6.53 11.80
CA ALA A 253 -23.83 7.46 11.55
C ALA A 253 -24.95 6.81 10.72
N VAL A 254 -24.62 5.95 9.76
CA VAL A 254 -25.58 5.18 8.96
C VAL A 254 -26.30 4.11 9.77
N VAL A 255 -25.61 3.46 10.70
CA VAL A 255 -26.24 2.49 11.62
C VAL A 255 -27.24 3.20 12.52
N ILE A 256 -26.91 4.40 13.02
CA ILE A 256 -27.85 5.23 13.80
C ILE A 256 -29.06 5.64 12.95
N ASP A 257 -28.86 6.07 11.70
CA ASP A 257 -29.95 6.40 10.77
C ASP A 257 -30.84 5.19 10.47
N LEU A 258 -30.27 4.01 10.27
CA LEU A 258 -31.02 2.75 10.11
C LEU A 258 -31.81 2.38 11.38
N TRP A 259 -31.23 2.61 12.56
CA TRP A 259 -31.92 2.39 13.83
C TRP A 259 -33.10 3.34 14.00
N ASP A 260 -32.93 4.62 13.67
CA ASP A 260 -34.01 5.62 13.72
C ASP A 260 -35.11 5.33 12.68
N LEU A 261 -34.77 4.74 11.52
CA LEU A 261 -35.75 4.27 10.55
C LEU A 261 -36.58 3.09 11.07
N LEU A 262 -36.00 2.22 11.89
CA LEU A 262 -36.70 1.08 12.50
C LEU A 262 -37.62 1.50 13.68
N ASN A 263 -37.45 2.72 14.19
CA ASN A 263 -38.23 3.20 15.34
C ASN A 263 -39.72 3.34 15.01
N ILE A 264 -40.55 2.59 15.73
CA ILE A 264 -42.02 2.59 15.58
C ILE A 264 -42.61 3.97 15.95
N ASN A 265 -41.99 4.69 16.88
CA ASN A 265 -42.43 6.01 17.35
C ASN A 265 -41.85 7.18 16.52
N ARG A 266 -41.45 6.92 15.27
CA ARG A 266 -40.92 7.96 14.38
C ARG A 266 -42.00 9.02 14.09
N PRO A 267 -41.64 10.33 14.01
CA PRO A 267 -42.61 11.39 13.69
C PRO A 267 -43.37 11.20 12.37
N GLY A 268 -42.78 10.48 11.40
CA GLY A 268 -43.39 10.16 10.11
C GLY A 268 -44.15 8.83 10.07
N GLY A 269 -44.38 8.17 11.21
CA GLY A 269 -44.99 6.84 11.29
C GLY A 269 -44.00 5.69 11.08
N ALA A 270 -44.40 4.49 11.51
CA ALA A 270 -43.62 3.27 11.32
C ALA A 270 -43.53 2.90 9.84
N ILE A 271 -42.33 2.58 9.37
CA ILE A 271 -42.11 2.11 7.99
C ILE A 271 -42.37 0.60 7.89
N SER A 272 -42.77 0.13 6.72
CA SER A 272 -42.90 -1.30 6.47
C SER A 272 -41.53 -1.99 6.46
N LEU A 273 -41.49 -3.29 6.81
CA LEU A 273 -40.25 -4.06 6.75
C LEU A 273 -39.66 -4.11 5.34
N GLN A 274 -40.51 -4.16 4.30
CA GLN A 274 -40.07 -4.14 2.90
C GLN A 274 -39.35 -2.83 2.54
N GLU A 275 -39.86 -1.70 3.02
CA GLU A 275 -39.23 -0.39 2.80
C GLU A 275 -37.91 -0.28 3.57
N PHE A 276 -37.86 -0.76 4.81
CA PHE A 276 -36.61 -0.88 5.55
C PHE A 276 -35.57 -1.74 4.80
N THR A 277 -35.97 -2.90 4.27
CA THR A 277 -35.08 -3.76 3.47
C THR A 277 -34.54 -3.04 2.24
N LYS A 278 -35.35 -2.22 1.55
CA LYS A 278 -34.87 -1.38 0.44
C LYS A 278 -33.83 -0.36 0.92
N HIS A 279 -34.07 0.29 2.07
CA HIS A 279 -33.14 1.25 2.66
C HIS A 279 -31.81 0.59 3.04
N PHE A 280 -31.86 -0.59 3.63
CA PHE A 280 -30.69 -1.40 4.01
C PHE A 280 -29.92 -1.85 2.77
N ALA A 281 -30.60 -2.46 1.79
CA ALA A 281 -29.97 -2.95 0.56
C ALA A 281 -29.30 -1.83 -0.24
N ALA A 282 -29.96 -0.66 -0.35
CA ALA A 282 -29.37 0.49 -1.04
C ALA A 282 -28.10 0.99 -0.35
N ARG A 283 -28.09 1.09 0.99
CA ARG A 283 -26.91 1.49 1.77
C ARG A 283 -25.79 0.45 1.70
N ALA A 284 -26.12 -0.84 1.82
CA ALA A 284 -25.14 -1.93 1.68
C ALA A 284 -24.50 -1.92 0.28
N PHE A 285 -25.30 -1.70 -0.76
CA PHE A 285 -24.77 -1.57 -2.12
C PHE A 285 -23.87 -0.34 -2.27
N GLY A 286 -24.37 0.84 -1.87
CA GLY A 286 -23.67 2.12 -2.07
C GLY A 286 -22.44 2.33 -1.18
N LEU A 287 -22.41 1.73 0.02
CA LEU A 287 -21.37 1.97 1.02
C LEU A 287 -20.47 0.76 1.31
N ILE A 288 -20.78 -0.43 0.82
CA ILE A 288 -19.94 -1.63 1.01
C ILE A 288 -19.55 -2.24 -0.34
N ILE A 289 -20.53 -2.67 -1.14
CA ILE A 289 -20.25 -3.42 -2.38
C ILE A 289 -19.55 -2.53 -3.40
N MET A 290 -20.12 -1.36 -3.72
CA MET A 290 -19.54 -0.46 -4.71
C MET A 290 -18.15 0.05 -4.29
N PRO A 291 -17.93 0.51 -3.04
CA PRO A 291 -16.60 0.91 -2.60
C PRO A 291 -15.57 -0.22 -2.67
N PHE A 292 -15.96 -1.45 -2.34
CA PHE A 292 -15.09 -2.60 -2.47
C PHE A 292 -14.70 -2.88 -3.93
N LEU A 293 -15.62 -2.71 -4.89
CA LEU A 293 -15.32 -2.86 -6.31
C LEU A 293 -14.33 -1.80 -6.81
N PHE A 294 -14.46 -0.54 -6.39
CA PHE A 294 -13.49 0.50 -6.72
C PHE A 294 -12.13 0.26 -6.07
N TYR A 295 -12.11 -0.25 -4.83
CA TYR A 295 -10.88 -0.69 -4.19
C TYR A 295 -10.16 -1.77 -5.02
N LEU A 296 -10.88 -2.82 -5.44
CA LEU A 296 -10.32 -3.86 -6.31
C LEU A 296 -9.87 -3.31 -7.67
N PHE A 297 -10.61 -2.35 -8.24
CA PHE A 297 -10.25 -1.71 -9.51
C PHE A 297 -8.85 -1.07 -9.45
N TRP A 298 -8.50 -0.37 -8.38
CA TRP A 298 -7.17 0.24 -8.26
C TRP A 298 -6.05 -0.81 -8.18
N PHE A 299 -6.31 -1.96 -7.56
CA PHE A 299 -5.35 -3.08 -7.60
C PHE A 299 -5.26 -3.73 -8.98
N GLN A 300 -6.36 -3.81 -9.72
CA GLN A 300 -6.34 -4.27 -11.10
C GLN A 300 -5.49 -3.34 -11.98
N VAL A 301 -5.63 -2.02 -11.81
CA VAL A 301 -4.78 -1.03 -12.49
C VAL A 301 -3.32 -1.19 -12.06
N HIS A 302 -3.05 -1.36 -10.77
CA HIS A 302 -1.70 -1.59 -10.25
C HIS A 302 -1.01 -2.80 -10.91
N PHE A 303 -1.69 -3.96 -10.97
CA PHE A 303 -1.13 -5.16 -11.61
C PHE A 303 -1.06 -5.07 -13.13
N ALA A 304 -1.96 -4.32 -13.77
CA ALA A 304 -1.91 -4.12 -15.22
C ALA A 304 -0.76 -3.20 -15.64
N VAL A 305 -0.41 -2.22 -14.81
CA VAL A 305 0.70 -1.30 -15.05
C VAL A 305 2.05 -1.93 -14.72
N LEU A 306 2.16 -2.63 -13.59
CA LEU A 306 3.43 -3.20 -13.13
C LEU A 306 3.59 -4.63 -13.63
N TYR A 307 4.04 -4.75 -14.88
CA TYR A 307 4.22 -6.05 -15.53
C TYR A 307 5.67 -6.53 -15.60
N ARG A 308 6.68 -5.70 -15.32
CA ARG A 308 8.10 -6.10 -15.29
C ARG A 308 8.56 -6.49 -13.89
N SER A 309 9.55 -7.37 -13.78
CA SER A 309 10.24 -7.65 -12.51
C SER A 309 10.89 -6.38 -11.96
N GLY A 310 11.00 -6.29 -10.64
CA GLY A 310 11.56 -5.14 -9.94
C GLY A 310 11.78 -5.47 -8.46
N PRO A 311 12.34 -4.56 -7.66
CA PRO A 311 12.86 -4.86 -6.32
C PRO A 311 11.81 -5.33 -5.29
N GLY A 312 10.52 -5.26 -5.62
CA GLY A 312 9.45 -5.78 -4.77
C GLY A 312 9.01 -7.21 -5.07
N ASP A 313 9.54 -7.85 -6.11
CA ASP A 313 9.12 -9.19 -6.53
C ASP A 313 9.51 -10.29 -5.53
N ASP A 314 10.62 -10.10 -4.80
CA ASP A 314 11.12 -10.96 -3.73
C ASP A 314 10.12 -11.16 -2.57
N PHE A 315 9.14 -10.26 -2.42
CA PHE A 315 8.07 -10.36 -1.42
C PHE A 315 6.92 -11.27 -1.86
N MET A 316 6.89 -11.66 -3.14
CA MET A 316 5.84 -12.46 -3.73
C MET A 316 6.30 -13.91 -3.96
N THR A 317 5.36 -14.82 -4.08
CA THR A 317 5.63 -16.23 -4.38
C THR A 317 6.24 -16.40 -5.77
N PRO A 318 6.98 -17.49 -6.02
CA PRO A 318 7.50 -17.77 -7.35
C PRO A 318 6.41 -17.74 -8.42
N GLU A 319 5.22 -18.29 -8.15
CA GLU A 319 4.08 -18.29 -9.10
C GLU A 319 3.67 -16.88 -9.51
N PHE A 320 3.64 -15.92 -8.58
CA PHE A 320 3.38 -14.52 -8.89
C PHE A 320 4.51 -13.91 -9.71
N GLN A 321 5.77 -14.19 -9.35
CA GLN A 321 6.93 -13.71 -10.11
C GLN A 321 6.93 -14.22 -11.56
N GLU A 322 6.36 -15.42 -11.82
CA GLU A 322 6.19 -15.96 -13.18
C GLU A 322 5.24 -15.14 -14.07
N THR A 323 4.44 -14.26 -13.46
CA THR A 323 3.53 -13.33 -14.18
C THR A 323 4.20 -12.02 -14.60
N LEU A 324 5.41 -11.75 -14.11
CA LEU A 324 6.18 -10.56 -14.46
C LEU A 324 7.13 -10.86 -15.63
N SER A 325 7.21 -9.96 -16.60
CA SER A 325 8.20 -9.99 -17.68
C SER A 325 9.57 -9.58 -17.16
N ASP A 326 10.63 -9.91 -17.89
CA ASP A 326 12.00 -9.45 -17.59
C ASP A 326 12.56 -9.87 -16.21
N ASN A 327 12.11 -11.01 -15.65
CA ASN A 327 12.85 -11.62 -14.54
C ASN A 327 14.15 -12.22 -15.10
N VAL A 328 15.18 -11.36 -15.19
CA VAL A 328 16.53 -11.67 -15.71
C VAL A 328 17.13 -12.89 -15.00
N MET A 329 16.77 -13.09 -13.73
CA MET A 329 17.23 -14.22 -12.94
C MET A 329 16.60 -15.56 -13.39
N LEU A 330 15.29 -15.60 -13.68
CA LEU A 330 14.63 -16.83 -14.14
C LEU A 330 14.88 -17.15 -15.62
N ALA A 331 15.05 -16.14 -16.48
CA ALA A 331 15.27 -16.31 -17.92
C ALA A 331 16.64 -16.91 -18.29
N ASN A 332 17.63 -16.79 -17.39
CA ASN A 332 18.97 -17.38 -17.56
C ASN A 332 19.13 -18.74 -16.87
N SER A 333 18.04 -19.31 -16.33
CA SER A 333 18.13 -20.55 -15.58
C SER A 333 18.37 -21.77 -16.46
N ILE A 334 19.44 -22.50 -16.16
CA ILE A 334 19.86 -23.71 -16.86
C ILE A 334 19.57 -24.90 -15.94
N ASP A 335 18.94 -25.97 -16.46
CA ASP A 335 18.78 -27.23 -15.72
C ASP A 335 20.16 -27.77 -15.35
N ILE A 336 20.39 -28.04 -14.07
CA ILE A 336 21.67 -28.54 -13.54
C ILE A 336 21.70 -30.07 -13.69
N GLN A 337 22.77 -30.59 -14.28
CA GLN A 337 22.99 -32.01 -14.49
C GLN A 337 24.08 -32.53 -13.55
N TYR A 338 24.06 -33.83 -13.26
CA TYR A 338 25.20 -34.46 -12.59
C TYR A 338 26.47 -34.28 -13.42
N TYR A 339 27.60 -34.10 -12.74
CA TYR A 339 28.92 -33.76 -13.28
C TYR A 339 29.07 -32.33 -13.83
N ASP A 340 28.04 -31.48 -13.73
CA ASP A 340 28.22 -30.04 -13.95
C ASP A 340 29.05 -29.42 -12.81
N GLN A 341 30.00 -28.55 -13.16
CA GLN A 341 30.68 -27.69 -12.21
C GLN A 341 29.85 -26.42 -12.03
N ILE A 342 29.47 -26.10 -10.80
CA ILE A 342 28.61 -24.97 -10.47
C ILE A 342 29.27 -24.06 -9.45
N THR A 343 28.88 -22.79 -9.48
CA THR A 343 29.13 -21.83 -8.39
C THR A 343 27.89 -21.72 -7.52
N ILE A 344 28.06 -21.80 -6.20
CA ILE A 344 26.97 -21.72 -5.23
C ILE A 344 27.13 -20.44 -4.43
N ARG A 345 26.09 -19.59 -4.42
CA ARG A 345 26.11 -18.29 -3.76
C ARG A 345 25.00 -18.19 -2.71
N HIS A 346 25.33 -17.62 -1.56
CA HIS A 346 24.37 -17.41 -0.48
C HIS A 346 23.37 -16.30 -0.83
N LYS A 347 22.07 -16.49 -0.56
CA LYS A 347 21.02 -15.56 -0.98
C LYS A 347 21.16 -14.18 -0.32
N GLU A 348 21.42 -14.14 0.99
CA GLU A 348 21.42 -12.90 1.77
C GLU A 348 22.78 -12.19 1.74
N THR A 349 23.86 -12.90 2.07
CA THR A 349 25.21 -12.31 2.18
C THR A 349 25.96 -12.19 0.85
N LYS A 350 25.43 -12.80 -0.23
CA LYS A 350 26.01 -12.80 -1.59
C LYS A 350 27.43 -13.39 -1.69
N THR A 351 27.88 -14.16 -0.70
CA THR A 351 29.18 -14.84 -0.74
C THR A 351 29.08 -16.20 -1.43
N TYR A 352 30.15 -16.59 -2.11
CA TYR A 352 30.30 -17.89 -2.76
C TYR A 352 30.75 -18.94 -1.76
N LEU A 353 30.26 -20.17 -1.91
CA LEU A 353 30.83 -21.33 -1.27
C LEU A 353 32.24 -21.56 -1.83
N HIS A 354 33.23 -21.44 -0.97
CA HIS A 354 34.64 -21.37 -1.34
C HIS A 354 35.47 -22.38 -0.53
N SER A 355 36.54 -22.88 -1.13
CA SER A 355 37.53 -23.69 -0.41
C SER A 355 38.94 -23.56 -1.00
N HIS A 356 39.95 -23.72 -0.16
CA HIS A 356 41.37 -23.66 -0.51
C HIS A 356 42.14 -24.69 0.35
N GLU A 357 43.44 -24.90 0.09
CA GLU A 357 44.20 -26.00 0.72
C GLU A 357 44.44 -25.85 2.23
N ASP A 358 44.22 -24.66 2.80
CA ASP A 358 44.40 -24.44 4.23
C ASP A 358 43.36 -25.17 5.07
N ARG A 359 43.73 -25.43 6.33
CA ARG A 359 42.99 -26.27 7.26
C ARG A 359 42.53 -25.48 8.48
N TYR A 360 41.47 -25.92 9.13
CA TYR A 360 41.06 -25.36 10.41
C TYR A 360 42.18 -25.51 11.46
N PRO A 361 42.37 -24.53 12.36
CA PRO A 361 43.37 -24.61 13.41
C PRO A 361 43.00 -25.72 14.41
N LEU A 362 43.98 -26.37 15.05
CA LEU A 362 43.71 -27.46 16.02
C LEU A 362 42.72 -27.04 17.12
N ARG A 363 42.86 -25.81 17.59
CA ARG A 363 41.98 -25.21 18.60
C ARG A 363 41.53 -23.83 18.14
N TYR A 364 40.27 -23.52 18.35
CA TYR A 364 39.74 -22.16 18.20
C TYR A 364 40.10 -21.31 19.43
N ASP A 365 39.85 -19.99 19.33
CA ASP A 365 40.20 -19.02 20.38
C ASP A 365 39.51 -19.29 21.73
N ASP A 366 38.38 -20.00 21.73
CA ASP A 366 37.63 -20.38 22.93
C ASP A 366 38.02 -21.76 23.50
N GLY A 367 39.06 -22.39 22.95
CA GLY A 367 39.62 -23.66 23.42
C GLY A 367 38.95 -24.92 22.87
N ARG A 368 37.87 -24.80 22.08
CA ARG A 368 37.25 -25.94 21.38
C ARG A 368 38.19 -26.51 20.31
N VAL A 369 38.12 -27.82 20.10
CA VAL A 369 38.97 -28.55 19.15
C VAL A 369 38.25 -28.68 17.81
N SER A 370 38.93 -28.34 16.72
CA SER A 370 38.41 -28.51 15.35
C SER A 370 38.77 -29.88 14.78
N SER A 371 38.26 -30.19 13.59
CA SER A 371 38.64 -31.41 12.87
C SER A 371 40.03 -31.36 12.21
N GLN A 372 40.64 -30.17 12.14
CA GLN A 372 41.78 -29.88 11.26
C GLN A 372 41.55 -30.25 9.78
N GLY A 373 40.28 -30.35 9.37
CA GLY A 373 39.92 -30.57 7.98
C GLY A 373 40.14 -29.32 7.14
N GLN A 374 39.98 -29.47 5.83
CA GLN A 374 40.07 -28.36 4.88
C GLN A 374 39.02 -27.28 5.18
N GLN A 375 39.41 -26.01 5.08
CA GLN A 375 38.51 -24.89 5.33
C GLN A 375 37.46 -24.76 4.24
N ILE A 376 36.20 -24.61 4.66
CA ILE A 376 35.07 -24.22 3.81
C ILE A 376 34.56 -22.87 4.29
N THR A 377 34.56 -21.88 3.41
CA THR A 377 34.34 -20.48 3.76
C THR A 377 33.41 -19.81 2.74
N GLY A 378 32.93 -18.61 3.09
CA GLY A 378 32.16 -17.74 2.22
C GLY A 378 33.05 -16.61 1.68
N TYR A 379 33.35 -16.64 0.38
CA TYR A 379 34.21 -15.64 -0.28
C TYR A 379 33.39 -14.70 -1.17
N PRO A 380 33.54 -13.37 -1.10
CA PRO A 380 32.70 -12.45 -1.86
C PRO A 380 33.07 -12.31 -3.34
N TYR A 381 34.29 -12.68 -3.74
CA TYR A 381 34.75 -12.52 -5.12
C TYR A 381 34.65 -13.83 -5.91
N ASN A 382 34.48 -13.72 -7.23
CA ASN A 382 34.41 -14.87 -8.11
C ASN A 382 35.83 -15.34 -8.49
N ASP A 383 36.15 -16.59 -8.17
CA ASP A 383 37.42 -17.24 -8.52
C ASP A 383 37.22 -18.74 -8.83
N THR A 384 38.30 -19.42 -9.20
CA THR A 384 38.30 -20.86 -9.53
C THR A 384 38.11 -21.78 -8.32
N ASN A 385 38.30 -21.26 -7.11
CA ASN A 385 38.12 -21.98 -5.84
C ASN A 385 36.65 -21.97 -5.38
N ASN A 386 35.77 -21.34 -6.16
CA ASN A 386 34.32 -21.39 -5.97
C ASN A 386 33.66 -22.53 -6.77
N TYR A 387 34.42 -23.34 -7.49
CA TYR A 387 33.89 -24.35 -8.41
C TYR A 387 33.63 -25.68 -7.69
N TRP A 388 32.36 -26.09 -7.70
CA TRP A 388 31.90 -27.34 -7.10
C TRP A 388 31.21 -28.21 -8.14
N GLU A 389 31.68 -29.44 -8.31
CA GLU A 389 31.06 -30.42 -9.17
C GLU A 389 30.01 -31.24 -8.42
N ILE A 390 28.81 -31.36 -8.99
CA ILE A 390 27.71 -32.14 -8.39
C ILE A 390 27.82 -33.60 -8.80
N LEU A 391 28.02 -34.48 -7.82
CA LEU A 391 28.12 -35.92 -8.03
C LEU A 391 26.87 -36.65 -7.50
N PRO A 392 26.47 -37.76 -8.13
CA PRO A 392 25.34 -38.56 -7.67
C PRO A 392 25.66 -39.32 -6.38
N ALA A 393 24.64 -39.55 -5.55
CA ALA A 393 24.78 -40.34 -4.32
C ALA A 393 25.16 -41.80 -4.59
N ASN A 394 24.60 -42.39 -5.64
CA ASN A 394 25.06 -43.68 -6.16
C ASN A 394 26.14 -43.36 -7.19
N ASN A 395 27.23 -44.14 -7.25
CA ASN A 395 28.39 -43.90 -8.13
C ASN A 395 28.08 -44.14 -9.63
N ASP A 396 26.91 -43.68 -10.07
CA ASP A 396 26.30 -43.79 -11.38
C ASP A 396 26.95 -42.80 -12.33
N LYS A 397 27.61 -43.32 -13.37
CA LYS A 397 28.40 -42.53 -14.33
C LYS A 397 27.57 -42.03 -15.52
N GLN A 398 26.24 -42.04 -15.42
CA GLN A 398 25.36 -41.55 -16.47
C GLN A 398 25.45 -40.03 -16.64
N ILE A 399 25.89 -39.60 -17.82
CA ILE A 399 25.97 -38.19 -18.22
C ILE A 399 24.59 -37.72 -18.70
N GLY A 400 24.24 -36.46 -18.43
CA GLY A 400 23.00 -35.84 -18.93
C GLY A 400 21.78 -36.00 -18.01
N ARG A 401 21.92 -36.64 -16.85
CA ARG A 401 20.86 -36.75 -15.86
C ARG A 401 20.70 -35.43 -15.08
N ILE A 402 19.49 -34.88 -15.09
CA ILE A 402 19.13 -33.65 -14.36
C ILE A 402 18.97 -33.94 -12.87
N VAL A 403 19.52 -33.08 -12.03
CA VAL A 403 19.36 -33.12 -10.56
C VAL A 403 17.95 -32.65 -10.22
N LYS A 404 17.26 -33.37 -9.33
CA LYS A 404 15.88 -33.04 -8.94
C LYS A 404 15.74 -32.67 -7.46
N ASN A 405 14.67 -31.96 -7.14
CA ASN A 405 14.29 -31.64 -5.76
C ASN A 405 14.18 -32.92 -4.91
N HIS A 406 14.76 -32.89 -3.70
CA HIS A 406 14.90 -33.99 -2.74
C HIS A 406 15.84 -35.13 -3.15
N GLU A 407 16.65 -34.98 -4.21
CA GLU A 407 17.72 -35.94 -4.50
C GLU A 407 18.93 -35.73 -3.57
N LEU A 408 19.62 -36.83 -3.29
CA LEU A 408 20.88 -36.83 -2.56
C LEU A 408 22.05 -36.66 -3.52
N VAL A 409 22.96 -35.75 -3.18
CA VAL A 409 24.14 -35.38 -3.99
C VAL A 409 25.39 -35.34 -3.12
N ARG A 410 26.56 -35.38 -3.77
CA ARG A 410 27.84 -34.99 -3.18
C ARG A 410 28.38 -33.78 -3.94
N LEU A 411 29.17 -32.94 -3.26
CA LEU A 411 29.81 -31.79 -3.88
C LEU A 411 31.33 -31.99 -3.83
N ARG A 412 31.97 -32.04 -5.00
CA ARG A 412 33.42 -32.15 -5.12
C ARG A 412 34.01 -30.78 -5.43
N HIS A 413 34.94 -30.32 -4.60
CA HIS A 413 35.66 -29.10 -4.87
C HIS A 413 36.67 -29.33 -6.00
N VAL A 414 36.56 -28.57 -7.09
CA VAL A 414 37.36 -28.81 -8.30
C VAL A 414 38.83 -28.48 -8.09
N GLY A 415 39.15 -27.43 -7.32
CA GLY A 415 40.52 -26.97 -7.12
C GLY A 415 41.39 -27.92 -6.28
N THR A 416 40.80 -28.60 -5.29
CA THR A 416 41.54 -29.46 -4.34
C THR A 416 41.16 -30.94 -4.41
N ASP A 417 40.25 -31.31 -5.33
CA ASP A 417 39.71 -32.66 -5.53
C ASP A 417 39.16 -33.33 -4.24
N LYS A 418 38.70 -32.51 -3.28
CA LYS A 418 38.11 -32.99 -2.01
C LYS A 418 36.59 -32.92 -2.06
N ILE A 419 35.91 -33.82 -1.35
CA ILE A 419 34.45 -33.88 -1.28
C ILE A 419 33.96 -33.22 0.01
N LEU A 420 32.95 -32.36 -0.12
CA LEU A 420 32.31 -31.67 0.98
C LEU A 420 31.77 -32.67 2.01
N LEU A 421 31.98 -32.35 3.27
CA LEU A 421 31.61 -33.18 4.41
C LEU A 421 31.12 -32.29 5.57
N SER A 422 30.12 -32.75 6.30
CA SER A 422 29.78 -32.19 7.61
C SER A 422 29.71 -33.32 8.64
N HIS A 423 30.01 -33.00 9.89
CA HIS A 423 30.11 -34.00 10.95
C HIS A 423 29.90 -33.36 12.33
N ASP A 424 29.89 -34.19 13.37
CA ASP A 424 29.61 -33.75 14.74
C ASP A 424 30.81 -33.09 15.41
N VAL A 425 31.33 -32.04 14.77
CA VAL A 425 32.30 -31.10 15.32
C VAL A 425 31.65 -29.71 15.28
N ALA A 426 31.83 -28.95 16.35
CA ALA A 426 31.21 -27.64 16.48
C ALA A 426 31.87 -26.62 15.55
N SER A 427 31.08 -25.73 14.95
CA SER A 427 31.60 -24.71 14.05
C SER A 427 32.36 -23.58 14.81
N PRO A 428 33.23 -22.81 14.12
CA PRO A 428 34.08 -21.81 14.76
C PRO A 428 33.37 -20.81 15.67
N TYR A 429 32.29 -20.13 15.22
CA TYR A 429 31.58 -19.17 16.08
C TYR A 429 30.32 -19.70 16.75
N TYR A 430 29.75 -20.82 16.29
CA TYR A 430 28.46 -21.32 16.78
C TYR A 430 28.60 -22.74 17.33
N PRO A 431 28.77 -22.89 18.66
CA PRO A 431 28.96 -24.20 19.30
C PRO A 431 27.85 -25.22 19.03
N THR A 432 26.64 -24.75 18.74
CA THR A 432 25.49 -25.61 18.44
C THR A 432 25.41 -26.05 16.98
N ASN A 433 26.16 -25.41 16.07
CA ASN A 433 26.18 -25.69 14.65
C ASN A 433 27.33 -26.64 14.30
N GLN A 434 27.20 -27.37 13.20
CA GLN A 434 28.22 -28.31 12.74
C GLN A 434 29.24 -27.64 11.83
N GLU A 435 30.49 -28.08 11.92
CA GLU A 435 31.57 -27.69 11.01
C GLU A 435 31.32 -28.29 9.61
N PHE A 436 31.60 -27.50 8.58
CA PHE A 436 31.68 -27.94 7.20
C PHE A 436 33.14 -28.00 6.80
N THR A 437 33.58 -29.14 6.27
CA THR A 437 34.96 -29.38 5.84
C THR A 437 34.96 -30.19 4.53
N ALA A 438 36.12 -30.63 4.06
CA ALA A 438 36.24 -31.54 2.94
C ALA A 438 37.25 -32.66 3.21
N VAL A 439 36.98 -33.83 2.63
CA VAL A 439 37.79 -35.06 2.76
C VAL A 439 38.16 -35.60 1.39
N THR A 440 39.16 -36.49 1.33
CA THR A 440 39.57 -37.07 0.04
C THR A 440 38.49 -37.99 -0.54
N PRO A 441 38.48 -38.22 -1.87
CA PRO A 441 37.50 -39.11 -2.49
C PRO A 441 37.51 -40.52 -1.89
N GLU A 442 38.67 -41.05 -1.49
CA GLU A 442 38.78 -42.39 -0.89
C GLU A 442 38.02 -42.48 0.44
N GLU A 443 38.10 -41.45 1.28
CA GLU A 443 37.36 -41.39 2.53
C GLU A 443 35.87 -41.15 2.29
N ALA A 444 35.56 -40.26 1.35
CA ALA A 444 34.20 -39.86 0.97
C ALA A 444 33.38 -41.00 0.36
N PHE A 445 34.00 -41.94 -0.37
CA PHE A 445 33.34 -43.14 -0.89
C PHE A 445 33.58 -44.39 -0.02
N GLY A 446 34.40 -44.27 1.02
CA GLY A 446 34.72 -45.34 1.95
C GLY A 446 34.09 -45.12 3.33
N LYS A 447 34.93 -44.86 4.33
CA LYS A 447 34.50 -44.80 5.75
C LYS A 447 33.53 -43.67 6.05
N ARG A 448 33.60 -42.55 5.33
CA ARG A 448 32.79 -41.33 5.55
C ARG A 448 31.70 -41.18 4.50
N GLU A 449 31.25 -42.27 3.88
CA GLU A 449 30.25 -42.26 2.81
C GLU A 449 28.96 -41.51 3.17
N LYS A 450 28.47 -41.71 4.40
CA LYS A 450 27.23 -41.08 4.85
C LYS A 450 27.37 -39.58 5.11
N ASP A 451 28.54 -39.15 5.58
CA ASP A 451 28.85 -37.77 6.00
C ASP A 451 29.08 -36.82 4.81
N THR A 452 29.13 -37.35 3.60
CA THR A 452 29.31 -36.58 2.36
C THR A 452 28.01 -36.42 1.56
N LEU A 453 26.90 -36.96 2.06
CA LEU A 453 25.60 -36.92 1.39
C LEU A 453 24.79 -35.71 1.83
N PHE A 454 24.33 -34.93 0.84
CA PHE A 454 23.49 -33.76 1.05
C PHE A 454 22.21 -33.85 0.22
N GLU A 455 21.07 -33.48 0.81
CA GLU A 455 19.79 -33.34 0.13
C GLU A 455 19.66 -31.93 -0.45
N VAL A 456 19.37 -31.84 -1.75
CA VAL A 456 19.01 -30.57 -2.40
C VAL A 456 17.52 -30.34 -2.20
N ARG A 457 17.15 -29.36 -1.37
CA ARG A 457 15.74 -29.04 -1.08
C ARG A 457 15.38 -27.66 -1.63
N ILE A 458 14.58 -27.62 -2.69
CA ILE A 458 14.11 -26.38 -3.32
C ILE A 458 13.00 -25.75 -2.48
N GLU A 459 13.14 -24.45 -2.15
CA GLU A 459 12.11 -23.70 -1.42
C GLU A 459 10.82 -23.62 -2.24
N HIS A 460 9.69 -24.00 -1.61
CA HIS A 460 8.38 -24.10 -2.26
C HIS A 460 8.35 -24.99 -3.51
N GLY A 461 9.34 -25.85 -3.69
CA GLY A 461 9.48 -26.68 -4.88
C GLY A 461 8.51 -27.86 -4.89
N LYS A 462 8.02 -28.22 -6.08
CA LYS A 462 7.21 -29.44 -6.27
C LYS A 462 8.09 -30.68 -6.14
N LYS A 463 7.49 -31.83 -5.81
CA LYS A 463 8.18 -33.13 -5.82
C LYS A 463 8.69 -33.40 -7.24
N ASN A 464 9.96 -33.79 -7.37
CA ASN A 464 10.65 -34.04 -8.64
C ASN A 464 10.83 -32.80 -9.55
N GLN A 465 10.72 -31.58 -9.03
CA GLN A 465 11.08 -30.38 -9.78
C GLN A 465 12.56 -30.40 -10.17
N ASN A 466 12.87 -30.03 -11.41
CA ASN A 466 14.25 -29.90 -11.86
C ASN A 466 14.99 -28.81 -11.08
N PHE A 467 16.22 -29.10 -10.68
CA PHE A 467 17.12 -28.13 -10.09
C PHE A 467 17.74 -27.27 -11.19
N LYS A 468 17.65 -25.94 -11.06
CA LYS A 468 18.06 -24.98 -12.09
C LYS A 468 18.94 -23.89 -11.49
N THR A 469 19.89 -23.37 -12.26
CA THR A 469 20.65 -22.18 -11.87
C THR A 469 19.75 -20.97 -11.75
N VAL A 470 20.04 -20.08 -10.81
CA VAL A 470 19.40 -18.78 -10.55
C VAL A 470 17.92 -18.84 -10.13
N ALA A 471 17.11 -19.72 -10.72
CA ALA A 471 15.72 -19.99 -10.40
C ALA A 471 15.53 -20.94 -9.21
N GLY A 472 16.48 -21.84 -8.98
CA GLY A 472 16.39 -22.85 -7.92
C GLY A 472 16.91 -22.30 -6.60
N HIS A 473 16.10 -21.54 -5.86
CA HIS A 473 16.38 -21.26 -4.45
C HIS A 473 16.34 -22.55 -3.65
N PHE A 474 17.46 -22.96 -3.07
CA PHE A 474 17.56 -24.26 -2.41
C PHE A 474 18.27 -24.18 -1.06
N LYS A 475 17.96 -25.14 -0.21
CA LYS A 475 18.68 -25.44 1.04
C LYS A 475 19.48 -26.70 0.81
N LEU A 476 20.76 -26.67 1.14
CA LEU A 476 21.61 -27.85 1.13
C LEU A 476 21.60 -28.47 2.53
N ILE A 477 20.99 -29.64 2.66
CA ILE A 477 20.74 -30.27 3.96
C ILE A 477 21.61 -31.50 4.11
N HIS A 478 22.46 -31.52 5.13
CA HIS A 478 23.29 -32.69 5.41
C HIS A 478 22.40 -33.89 5.78
N ASN A 479 22.55 -35.02 5.09
CA ASN A 479 21.59 -36.11 5.18
C ASN A 479 21.57 -36.83 6.54
N PRO A 480 22.72 -37.17 7.18
CA PRO A 480 22.75 -37.82 8.48
C PRO A 480 22.25 -36.93 9.63
N SER A 481 22.77 -35.70 9.74
CA SER A 481 22.49 -34.82 10.90
C SER A 481 21.34 -33.83 10.68
N LYS A 482 20.81 -33.74 9.45
CA LYS A 482 19.71 -32.85 9.06
C LYS A 482 19.96 -31.37 9.34
N VAL A 483 21.22 -30.94 9.41
CA VAL A 483 21.59 -29.52 9.47
C VAL A 483 21.55 -28.89 8.08
N ALA A 484 21.13 -27.63 7.99
CA ALA A 484 21.16 -26.85 6.74
C ALA A 484 22.45 -26.03 6.66
N MET A 485 23.09 -26.01 5.49
CA MET A 485 24.26 -25.14 5.25
C MET A 485 23.85 -23.67 5.40
N TRP A 486 24.61 -22.92 6.19
CA TRP A 486 24.33 -21.54 6.55
C TRP A 486 25.61 -20.71 6.71
N THR A 487 25.46 -19.39 6.61
CA THR A 487 26.54 -18.43 6.78
C THR A 487 26.03 -17.09 7.34
N HIS A 488 26.93 -16.25 7.82
CA HIS A 488 26.62 -14.95 8.41
C HIS A 488 27.68 -13.90 8.08
N THR A 489 27.38 -12.63 8.35
CA THR A 489 28.25 -11.49 7.98
C THR A 489 29.52 -11.34 8.81
N LYS A 490 29.60 -11.93 10.01
CA LYS A 490 30.80 -11.88 10.84
C LYS A 490 31.97 -12.66 10.17
N PRO A 491 33.10 -11.99 9.87
CA PRO A 491 34.25 -12.65 9.25
C PRO A 491 35.00 -13.54 10.24
N LEU A 492 35.63 -14.61 9.75
CA LEU A 492 36.55 -15.46 10.49
C LEU A 492 37.83 -14.68 10.88
N PRO A 493 38.64 -15.18 11.84
CA PRO A 493 39.92 -14.58 12.20
C PRO A 493 40.96 -14.68 11.07
N GLU A 494 42.18 -14.20 11.32
CA GLU A 494 43.28 -14.19 10.33
C GLU A 494 43.57 -15.58 9.73
N TRP A 495 43.40 -16.66 10.50
CA TRP A 495 43.60 -18.03 10.00
C TRP A 495 42.59 -18.44 8.91
N GLY A 496 41.44 -17.75 8.82
CA GLY A 496 40.40 -17.95 7.81
C GLY A 496 40.30 -16.78 6.83
N TYR A 497 41.37 -16.00 6.68
CA TYR A 497 41.48 -14.89 5.71
C TYR A 497 40.37 -13.83 5.79
N LYS A 498 39.73 -13.65 6.95
CA LYS A 498 38.57 -12.77 7.13
C LYS A 498 37.38 -13.11 6.20
N GLN A 499 37.32 -14.34 5.71
CA GLN A 499 36.20 -14.85 4.93
C GLN A 499 35.02 -15.20 5.85
N GLN A 500 33.83 -15.38 5.30
CA GLN A 500 32.67 -15.76 6.12
C GLN A 500 32.74 -17.23 6.55
N GLU A 501 32.20 -17.54 7.71
CA GLU A 501 32.06 -18.93 8.18
C GLU A 501 30.93 -19.64 7.40
N ILE A 502 31.18 -20.87 6.96
CA ILE A 502 30.14 -21.80 6.50
C ILE A 502 29.94 -22.87 7.58
N ASN A 503 28.70 -23.08 8.00
CA ASN A 503 28.38 -24.04 9.05
C ASN A 503 27.01 -24.71 8.84
N GLY A 504 26.72 -25.71 9.68
CA GLY A 504 25.49 -26.49 9.69
C GLY A 504 24.52 -26.03 10.75
N ASN A 505 23.53 -25.23 10.36
CA ASN A 505 22.46 -24.77 11.22
C ASN A 505 21.45 -25.89 11.49
N LYS A 506 21.18 -26.18 12.77
CA LYS A 506 20.16 -27.17 13.18
C LYS A 506 18.74 -26.73 12.87
N GLN A 507 18.49 -25.42 12.76
CA GLN A 507 17.20 -24.88 12.38
C GLN A 507 17.10 -24.78 10.86
N ILE A 508 16.29 -25.63 10.23
CA ILE A 508 16.13 -25.67 8.76
C ILE A 508 15.15 -24.59 8.26
N ALA A 509 14.16 -24.23 9.08
CA ALA A 509 13.06 -23.34 8.70
C ALA A 509 13.47 -21.92 8.26
N PRO A 510 14.46 -21.24 8.88
CA PRO A 510 14.86 -19.87 8.50
C PRO A 510 15.12 -19.69 7.00
N SER A 511 14.72 -18.53 6.46
CA SER A 511 14.97 -18.12 5.07
C SER A 511 16.44 -17.80 4.81
N SER A 512 17.22 -17.56 5.87
CA SER A 512 18.65 -17.31 5.80
C SER A 512 19.46 -18.53 5.41
N ASN A 513 18.90 -19.75 5.39
CA ASN A 513 19.64 -20.95 4.98
C ASN A 513 19.60 -21.19 3.45
N VAL A 514 19.17 -20.19 2.67
CA VAL A 514 18.90 -20.35 1.23
C VAL A 514 20.13 -19.98 0.40
N TRP A 515 20.46 -20.86 -0.54
CA TRP A 515 21.53 -20.75 -1.51
C TRP A 515 20.97 -20.75 -2.93
N ILE A 516 21.77 -20.27 -3.86
CA ILE A 516 21.46 -20.16 -5.29
C ILE A 516 22.65 -20.69 -6.07
N ALA A 517 22.42 -21.61 -7.00
CA ALA A 517 23.44 -22.00 -7.97
C ALA A 517 23.49 -20.90 -9.05
N GLU A 518 24.58 -20.15 -9.16
CA GLU A 518 24.63 -18.93 -9.97
C GLU A 518 24.93 -19.23 -11.44
N ASP A 519 26.01 -19.97 -11.73
CA ASP A 519 26.39 -20.34 -13.09
C ASP A 519 26.95 -21.76 -13.13
N ILE A 520 27.13 -22.28 -14.36
CA ILE A 520 27.77 -23.55 -14.66
C ILE A 520 29.06 -23.27 -15.46
N PRO A 521 30.21 -22.99 -14.83
CA PRO A 521 31.46 -22.69 -15.53
C PRO A 521 31.92 -23.79 -16.51
N SER A 522 31.59 -25.06 -16.26
CA SER A 522 31.95 -26.18 -17.15
C SER A 522 31.19 -26.18 -18.48
N LEU A 523 30.13 -25.39 -18.61
CA LEU A 523 29.29 -25.37 -19.81
C LEU A 523 29.81 -24.32 -20.81
N PRO A 524 30.24 -24.68 -22.02
CA PRO A 524 30.70 -23.72 -23.04
C PRO A 524 29.64 -22.67 -23.37
N ALA A 525 30.08 -21.47 -23.77
CA ALA A 525 29.20 -20.34 -24.10
C ALA A 525 28.19 -20.69 -25.23
N ASP A 526 28.60 -21.57 -26.14
CA ASP A 526 27.88 -21.90 -27.38
C ASP A 526 26.92 -23.08 -27.21
N HIS A 527 26.87 -23.68 -26.01
CA HIS A 527 26.12 -24.91 -25.76
C HIS A 527 24.60 -24.70 -25.91
N PRO A 528 23.83 -25.64 -26.51
CA PRO A 528 22.38 -25.52 -26.68
C PRO A 528 21.61 -25.24 -25.38
N ARG A 529 22.08 -25.76 -24.24
CA ARG A 529 21.52 -25.46 -22.89
C ARG A 529 21.63 -23.98 -22.48
N ARG A 530 22.53 -23.19 -23.09
CA ARG A 530 22.62 -21.73 -22.90
C ARG A 530 21.74 -20.94 -23.89
N GLN A 531 21.16 -21.59 -24.90
CA GLN A 531 20.22 -20.94 -25.82
C GLN A 531 18.92 -20.63 -25.06
N LYS A 532 18.49 -19.36 -25.15
CA LYS A 532 17.42 -18.80 -24.32
C LYS A 532 16.10 -18.81 -25.09
N PRO A 533 15.19 -19.79 -24.91
CA PRO A 533 13.87 -19.67 -25.49
C PRO A 533 13.12 -18.52 -24.81
N GLU A 534 12.48 -17.65 -25.60
CA GLU A 534 11.63 -16.58 -25.08
C GLU A 534 10.52 -17.20 -24.20
N ARG A 535 10.53 -16.83 -22.91
CA ARG A 535 9.56 -17.36 -21.96
C ARG A 535 8.19 -16.74 -22.23
N LYS A 536 7.17 -17.60 -22.37
CA LYS A 536 5.76 -17.18 -22.34
C LYS A 536 5.38 -16.80 -20.91
N VAL A 537 4.97 -15.55 -20.70
CA VAL A 537 4.45 -15.05 -19.42
C VAL A 537 3.24 -15.89 -19.01
N LYS A 538 3.24 -16.44 -17.79
CA LYS A 538 2.08 -17.18 -17.27
C LYS A 538 1.07 -16.19 -16.70
N SER A 539 -0.21 -16.54 -16.72
CA SER A 539 -1.26 -15.76 -16.09
C SER A 539 -1.65 -16.36 -14.75
N LEU A 540 -1.94 -15.48 -13.78
CA LEU A 540 -2.63 -15.84 -12.54
C LEU A 540 -3.96 -15.10 -12.47
N PRO A 541 -5.00 -15.69 -11.87
CA PRO A 541 -6.25 -15.01 -11.59
C PRO A 541 -6.03 -13.76 -10.73
N PHE A 542 -6.71 -12.66 -11.06
CA PHE A 542 -6.61 -11.39 -10.33
C PHE A 542 -6.81 -11.56 -8.82
N LEU A 543 -7.86 -12.29 -8.40
CA LEU A 543 -8.16 -12.47 -6.98
C LEU A 543 -7.04 -13.21 -6.24
N GLN A 544 -6.37 -14.17 -6.89
CA GLN A 544 -5.22 -14.86 -6.30
C GLN A 544 -4.06 -13.88 -6.09
N LYS A 545 -3.70 -13.09 -7.12
CA LYS A 545 -2.68 -12.04 -7.01
C LYS A 545 -3.02 -11.01 -5.94
N TRP A 546 -4.29 -10.61 -5.87
CA TRP A 546 -4.77 -9.65 -4.88
C TRP A 546 -4.69 -10.22 -3.46
N PHE A 547 -5.20 -11.44 -3.19
CA PHE A 547 -5.12 -12.04 -1.86
C PHE A 547 -3.68 -12.24 -1.38
N GLU A 548 -2.79 -12.66 -2.28
CA GLU A 548 -1.36 -12.81 -1.99
C GLU A 548 -0.73 -11.48 -1.59
N LEU A 549 -0.93 -10.43 -2.40
CA LEU A 549 -0.44 -9.09 -2.10
C LEU A 549 -1.03 -8.55 -0.79
N GLN A 550 -2.34 -8.68 -0.57
CA GLN A 550 -3.01 -8.24 0.65
C GLN A 550 -2.41 -8.88 1.90
N ARG A 551 -2.18 -10.20 1.85
CA ARG A 551 -1.55 -10.93 2.96
C ARG A 551 -0.14 -10.43 3.22
N ALA A 552 0.65 -10.20 2.17
CA ALA A 552 1.98 -9.64 2.29
C ALA A 552 1.95 -8.22 2.89
N MET A 553 1.05 -7.34 2.43
CA MET A 553 0.87 -5.99 2.94
C MET A 553 0.59 -5.98 4.46
N PHE A 554 -0.38 -6.77 4.92
CA PHE A 554 -0.70 -6.84 6.36
C PHE A 554 0.44 -7.47 7.18
N TYR A 555 1.07 -8.52 6.66
CA TYR A 555 2.19 -9.18 7.34
C TYR A 555 3.38 -8.24 7.52
N HIS A 556 3.81 -7.55 6.45
CA HIS A 556 4.93 -6.61 6.53
C HIS A 556 4.58 -5.36 7.33
N ASN A 557 3.34 -4.86 7.24
CA ASN A 557 2.89 -3.75 8.07
C ASN A 557 2.96 -4.09 9.57
N SER A 558 2.59 -5.33 9.96
CA SER A 558 2.69 -5.77 11.36
C SER A 558 4.13 -5.88 11.88
N LYS A 559 5.11 -5.91 10.97
CA LYS A 559 6.54 -6.00 11.29
C LYS A 559 7.27 -4.65 11.25
N LEU A 560 6.59 -3.56 10.93
CA LEU A 560 7.15 -2.21 10.97
C LEU A 560 7.26 -1.70 12.42
N THR A 561 8.14 -2.31 13.21
CA THR A 561 8.37 -1.98 14.63
C THR A 561 9.66 -1.18 14.87
N SER A 562 10.36 -0.81 13.79
CA SER A 562 11.62 -0.06 13.88
C SER A 562 11.42 1.32 14.50
N SER A 563 12.30 1.69 15.44
CA SER A 563 12.27 3.02 16.07
C SER A 563 12.88 4.07 15.13
N HIS A 564 12.20 5.19 14.96
CA HIS A 564 12.72 6.36 14.23
C HIS A 564 12.95 7.52 15.21
N PRO A 565 14.03 8.31 15.10
CA PRO A 565 14.30 9.43 16.01
C PRO A 565 13.15 10.43 16.11
N TYR A 566 12.46 10.69 15.00
CA TYR A 566 11.30 11.59 14.92
C TYR A 566 9.94 10.88 15.11
N ALA A 567 9.92 9.62 15.55
CA ALA A 567 8.68 8.96 15.94
C ALA A 567 8.03 9.68 17.14
N SER A 568 6.70 9.73 17.14
CA SER A 568 5.89 10.34 18.20
C SER A 568 4.78 9.39 18.64
N HIS A 569 4.25 9.61 19.84
CA HIS A 569 3.15 8.82 20.40
C HIS A 569 1.80 9.54 20.22
N PRO A 570 0.68 8.79 20.04
CA PRO A 570 -0.63 9.39 19.78
C PRO A 570 -1.09 10.44 20.80
N TYR A 571 -0.79 10.25 22.08
CA TYR A 571 -1.16 11.19 23.14
C TYR A 571 -0.45 12.55 23.02
N GLN A 572 0.64 12.65 22.25
CA GLN A 572 1.40 13.89 22.04
C GLN A 572 0.76 14.77 20.97
N TRP A 573 -0.05 14.20 20.07
CA TRP A 573 -0.58 14.91 18.90
C TRP A 573 -1.54 16.04 19.27
N PRO A 574 -2.51 15.89 20.20
CA PRO A 574 -3.44 16.97 20.54
C PRO A 574 -2.75 18.21 21.16
N PHE A 575 -1.55 18.04 21.72
CA PHE A 575 -0.81 19.07 22.45
C PHE A 575 0.39 19.63 21.66
N LEU A 576 0.71 19.09 20.48
CA LEU A 576 1.87 19.48 19.67
C LEU A 576 3.21 19.45 20.44
N LEU A 577 3.41 18.44 21.29
CA LEU A 577 4.63 18.34 22.12
C LEU A 577 5.90 18.12 21.31
N ARG A 578 5.77 17.56 20.09
CA ARG A 578 6.89 17.22 19.21
C ARG A 578 6.44 17.24 17.75
N GLY A 579 7.19 17.92 16.90
CA GLY A 579 7.02 17.88 15.44
C GLY A 579 8.01 16.93 14.76
N VAL A 580 7.93 16.87 13.42
CA VAL A 580 8.75 15.98 12.57
C VAL A 580 9.59 16.83 11.63
N SER A 581 10.89 16.55 11.55
CA SER A 581 11.76 17.22 10.58
C SER A 581 11.60 16.60 9.19
N PHE A 582 11.32 17.41 8.17
CA PHE A 582 11.14 16.92 6.80
C PHE A 582 12.38 17.16 5.93
N TRP A 583 13.05 18.29 6.10
CA TRP A 583 14.24 18.61 5.32
C TRP A 583 15.08 19.62 6.09
N THR A 584 16.40 19.50 5.97
CA THR A 584 17.37 20.39 6.60
C THR A 584 18.55 20.58 5.66
N GLN A 585 18.92 21.82 5.39
CA GLN A 585 20.11 22.16 4.62
C GLN A 585 21.08 22.93 5.51
N SER A 586 22.22 22.30 5.80
CA SER A 586 23.19 22.82 6.77
C SER A 586 23.90 24.09 6.28
N GLU A 587 24.17 24.20 4.97
CA GLU A 587 24.89 25.35 4.39
C GLU A 587 24.07 26.65 4.47
N THR A 588 22.81 26.59 4.06
CA THR A 588 21.89 27.74 4.05
C THR A 588 21.15 27.91 5.38
N ARG A 589 21.29 26.96 6.31
CA ARG A 589 20.57 26.88 7.60
C ARG A 589 19.04 26.94 7.44
N GLN A 590 18.53 26.31 6.38
CA GLN A 590 17.10 26.22 6.10
C GLN A 590 16.55 24.87 6.55
N GLN A 591 15.28 24.84 6.98
CA GLN A 591 14.61 23.61 7.35
C GLN A 591 13.11 23.66 7.04
N ILE A 592 12.54 22.49 6.73
CA ILE A 592 11.10 22.26 6.71
C ILE A 592 10.78 21.41 7.94
N TYR A 593 9.96 21.95 8.83
CA TYR A 593 9.54 21.30 10.06
C TYR A 593 8.02 21.17 10.11
N PHE A 594 7.53 19.95 10.29
CA PHE A 594 6.12 19.65 10.42
C PHE A 594 5.66 19.93 11.85
N LEU A 595 4.90 21.00 12.02
CA LEU A 595 4.27 21.39 13.27
C LEU A 595 2.95 22.10 12.96
N GLY A 596 1.87 21.72 13.65
CA GLY A 596 0.57 22.38 13.52
C GLY A 596 0.60 23.83 14.00
N ASN A 597 -0.42 24.61 13.63
CA ASN A 597 -0.60 25.95 14.20
C ASN A 597 -1.13 25.83 15.64
N PRO A 598 -0.36 26.21 16.69
CA PRO A 598 -0.75 25.97 18.08
C PRO A 598 -2.10 26.58 18.46
N ILE A 599 -2.43 27.75 17.90
CA ILE A 599 -3.69 28.44 18.18
C ILE A 599 -4.86 27.59 17.68
N GLY A 600 -4.83 27.18 16.41
CA GLY A 600 -5.91 26.39 15.83
C GLY A 600 -5.97 24.99 16.42
N TRP A 601 -4.81 24.37 16.64
CA TRP A 601 -4.70 23.00 17.13
C TRP A 601 -5.16 22.86 18.58
N TRP A 602 -4.69 23.71 19.49
CA TRP A 602 -5.11 23.67 20.89
C TRP A 602 -6.57 24.10 21.05
N LEU A 603 -7.05 25.05 20.25
CA LEU A 603 -8.47 25.41 20.23
C LEU A 603 -9.32 24.20 19.82
N ALA A 604 -8.96 23.49 18.74
CA ALA A 604 -9.66 22.30 18.29
C ALA A 604 -9.65 21.18 19.35
N SER A 605 -8.48 20.87 19.92
CA SER A 605 -8.33 19.86 20.98
C SER A 605 -9.15 20.21 22.23
N SER A 606 -9.12 21.48 22.65
CA SER A 606 -9.84 21.96 23.83
C SER A 606 -11.35 21.94 23.61
N LEU A 607 -11.83 22.40 22.45
CA LEU A 607 -13.25 22.37 22.09
C LEU A 607 -13.79 20.94 21.98
N LEU A 608 -12.98 20.00 21.49
CA LEU A 608 -13.35 18.59 21.47
C LEU A 608 -13.53 18.02 22.89
N ALA A 609 -12.60 18.35 23.81
CA ALA A 609 -12.70 17.94 25.20
C ALA A 609 -13.93 18.56 25.90
N VAL A 610 -14.19 19.85 25.68
CA VAL A 610 -15.38 20.55 26.19
C VAL A 610 -16.65 19.92 25.63
N TYR A 611 -16.69 19.64 24.32
CA TYR A 611 -17.83 18.99 23.68
C TYR A 611 -18.12 17.60 24.26
N ALA A 612 -17.09 16.78 24.45
CA ALA A 612 -17.23 15.48 25.12
C ALA A 612 -17.76 15.63 26.56
N GLY A 613 -17.26 16.63 27.31
CA GLY A 613 -17.76 16.95 28.64
C GLY A 613 -19.24 17.37 28.65
N ILE A 614 -19.65 18.21 27.70
CA ILE A 614 -21.06 18.62 27.53
C ILE A 614 -21.93 17.41 27.23
N LEU A 615 -21.52 16.53 26.31
CA LEU A 615 -22.27 15.30 26.00
C LEU A 615 -22.41 14.40 27.23
N LEU A 616 -21.34 14.19 28.01
CA LEU A 616 -21.40 13.38 29.23
C LEU A 616 -22.32 14.02 30.28
N ALA A 617 -22.23 15.33 30.48
CA ALA A 617 -23.09 16.06 31.41
C ALA A 617 -24.56 16.00 31.00
N ASP A 618 -24.86 16.12 29.70
CA ASP A 618 -26.19 15.98 29.13
C ASP A 618 -26.76 14.57 29.38
N GLN A 619 -26.00 13.52 29.08
CA GLN A 619 -26.44 12.13 29.31
C GLN A 619 -26.68 11.84 30.80
N VAL A 620 -25.87 12.39 31.70
CA VAL A 620 -26.08 12.28 33.15
C VAL A 620 -27.33 13.05 33.59
N SER A 621 -27.57 14.24 33.04
CA SER A 621 -28.74 15.07 33.36
C SER A 621 -30.03 14.41 32.89
N LEU A 622 -30.05 13.86 31.67
CA LEU A 622 -31.18 13.10 31.13
C LEU A 622 -31.52 11.89 31.99
N ARG A 623 -30.52 11.13 32.47
CA ARG A 623 -30.73 10.00 33.40
C ARG A 623 -31.28 10.43 34.75
N ARG A 624 -31.06 11.69 35.14
CA ARG A 624 -31.59 12.30 36.38
C ARG A 624 -32.91 13.03 36.18
N GLY A 625 -33.50 12.98 34.98
CA GLY A 625 -34.77 13.62 34.67
C GLY A 625 -34.68 15.13 34.44
N VAL A 626 -33.49 15.69 34.25
CA VAL A 626 -33.28 17.11 33.94
C VAL A 626 -32.94 17.26 32.46
N ASP A 627 -33.85 17.85 31.69
CA ASP A 627 -33.64 18.17 30.28
C ASP A 627 -32.92 19.53 30.16
N ALA A 628 -31.58 19.50 30.20
CA ALA A 628 -30.75 20.70 30.23
C ALA A 628 -30.58 21.37 28.86
N LEU A 629 -30.82 20.63 27.77
CA LEU A 629 -30.73 21.12 26.39
C LEU A 629 -32.13 21.15 25.78
N ASP A 630 -32.65 22.34 25.48
CA ASP A 630 -33.94 22.49 24.79
C ASP A 630 -33.96 21.60 23.53
N ARG A 631 -34.94 20.70 23.42
CA ARG A 631 -35.05 19.71 22.33
C ARG A 631 -35.04 20.35 20.94
N ARG A 632 -35.33 21.65 20.84
CA ARG A 632 -35.19 22.47 19.63
C ARG A 632 -33.75 22.75 19.19
N LYS A 633 -32.73 22.46 19.99
CA LYS A 633 -31.30 22.68 19.66
C LYS A 633 -30.51 21.38 19.50
N SER A 634 -31.05 20.25 19.94
CA SER A 634 -30.58 18.93 19.52
C SER A 634 -30.88 18.75 18.03
N CYS A 635 -29.99 18.14 17.24
CA CYS A 635 -30.10 17.96 15.77
C CYS A 635 -31.32 17.13 15.28
N ARG A 636 -32.42 17.08 16.04
CA ARG A 636 -33.71 16.48 15.72
C ARG A 636 -34.77 17.47 15.25
N ASN A 637 -34.40 18.69 14.84
CA ASN A 637 -35.37 19.64 14.32
C ASN A 637 -35.93 19.22 12.95
N THR A 638 -37.19 18.82 13.04
CA THR A 638 -38.29 19.13 12.14
C THR A 638 -38.28 20.61 11.72
N SER A 639 -38.06 20.83 10.43
CA SER A 639 -38.66 21.89 9.62
C SER A 639 -38.66 21.41 8.18
#